data_AF-A0A8H5ZXF0-F1
#
_entry.id   AF-A0A8H5ZXF0-F1
#
_cell.length_a   1.000
_cell.length_b   1.000
_cell.length_c   1.000
_cell.angle_alpha   90.00
_cell.angle_beta   90.00
_cell.angle_gamma   90.00
#
_symmetry.space_group_name_H-M   'P 1'
#
loop_
_entity.id
_entity.type
_entity.pdbx_description
1 polymer ?
#
loop_
_entity_poly.entity_id
_entity_poly.type
_entity_poly.pdbx_seq_one_letter_code
_entity_poly.pdbx_strand_id
1 'polypeptide(L)'
;MQSSSVDKSTKVVAEVDPPAYDQVDEPPLVIPPLDLLQTAGPPVCSTVTQDQCIAHLKFLAAVADLRDSVTSIEGLFDIKDPDPDVFGDDINEAWARVKEKRWAVYTTRAVDRYTTWWKECVRSYGKRLKQPELEDKRYELITEQSRPYHWSPKTIPPLDILMVWHAHMLNPRAFLEDCIRDGAMGLWAGGFPWEIINSCIDDQTMEYDAGQPAETHFQYKTSLPWDNLQGASTKSLECPICRHELSVHWTEAQISVPLDEAFNHCHGFADKNFRKTCPVCNFEITHERLKIEKFRKDVRAFWAANTPMPGTLYDFRGVPKGVMVSSRRKSQSIFPNRLINAIGPIILNQTDPTENNCRTMQALRDRLQAGIKSRSMMRKVNPDSAQLSLFPEEKVAFRRMMSRYWDNVTPFALDLVGAVIRQGTFVQKMDNIDWLHSPAVKATMDRLIKKYEVFFQIMARNPRHMAVPTLDVDLAWHTHQLSPSRYFDYSIFTTRQHTRVSIFIDHDDKVEETKLSDGFEWTNKMYKKMTNGEIYSECTCWYCEAIRAPDLRDGIFVSQSTSRAREAVANLHNRADISSNPDKNPHISAHSAVPAETKKPRSSLDPRQMKYLKLHSNYQKARRRAEKRDRKKGDKEQDRSSDASLYVIPMAYGYPVYVPYYAPYMCDPCGPMATVRQEPVEGLLQRAAAVEWEDFVLAGVLVGAQQVAADLELAEAAAGVAVVEAAVEEAVVEVEVVVEEDP
;
A
#
# COMPACT_ATOMS: atom_id res chain seq x y z
N MET A 1 98.93 16.90 0.14
CA MET A 1 98.85 18.33 0.46
C MET A 1 97.41 18.78 0.34
N GLN A 2 96.94 19.52 1.36
CA GLN A 2 95.83 20.48 1.37
C GLN A 2 94.35 20.00 1.27
N SER A 3 93.68 20.26 2.40
CA SER A 3 92.34 20.85 2.61
C SER A 3 91.07 20.34 1.93
N SER A 4 90.07 20.19 2.79
CA SER A 4 88.63 20.00 2.60
C SER A 4 87.92 21.01 1.69
N SER A 5 86.84 20.59 1.03
CA SER A 5 85.55 21.30 1.04
C SER A 5 84.40 20.38 0.64
N VAL A 6 83.30 20.50 1.37
CA VAL A 6 81.99 19.85 1.17
C VAL A 6 81.39 20.23 -0.17
N ASP A 7 80.76 19.30 -0.90
CA ASP A 7 79.63 19.68 -1.75
C ASP A 7 78.48 18.67 -1.71
N LYS A 8 77.28 19.24 -1.61
CA LYS A 8 76.03 18.60 -1.23
C LYS A 8 75.43 17.84 -2.42
N SER A 9 75.04 16.59 -2.15
CA SER A 9 74.26 15.77 -3.06
C SER A 9 72.87 16.39 -3.31
N THR A 10 72.62 16.83 -4.54
CA THR A 10 71.32 17.32 -5.01
C THR A 10 70.43 16.11 -5.30
N LYS A 11 69.53 15.75 -4.39
CA LYS A 11 68.42 14.82 -4.68
C LYS A 11 67.28 15.59 -5.32
N VAL A 12 66.94 15.18 -6.55
CA VAL A 12 65.73 15.58 -7.28
C VAL A 12 64.51 15.23 -6.43
N VAL A 13 63.71 16.24 -6.09
CA VAL A 13 62.38 16.06 -5.49
C VAL A 13 61.43 15.68 -6.62
N ALA A 14 60.96 14.44 -6.62
CA ALA A 14 59.78 14.07 -7.39
C ALA A 14 58.57 14.64 -6.65
N GLU A 15 57.83 15.54 -7.29
CA GLU A 15 56.48 15.92 -6.88
C GLU A 15 55.62 14.65 -6.90
N VAL A 16 55.17 14.23 -5.73
CA VAL A 16 54.13 13.21 -5.58
C VAL A 16 52.83 13.98 -5.53
N ASP A 17 52.02 13.87 -6.58
CA ASP A 17 50.65 14.37 -6.56
C ASP A 17 49.90 13.74 -5.37
N PRO A 18 49.12 14.53 -4.60
CA PRO A 18 48.30 13.97 -3.55
C PRO A 18 47.24 13.04 -4.16
N PRO A 19 46.86 11.95 -3.48
CA PRO A 19 45.91 10.98 -4.02
C PRO A 19 44.55 11.65 -4.27
N ALA A 20 43.95 11.32 -5.42
CA ALA A 20 42.60 11.72 -5.76
C ALA A 20 41.62 11.18 -4.70
N TYR A 21 40.94 12.09 -4.02
CA TYR A 21 39.99 11.80 -2.95
C TYR A 21 38.60 11.47 -3.49
N ASP A 22 38.46 10.54 -4.45
CA ASP A 22 37.14 10.24 -5.05
C ASP A 22 36.93 8.77 -5.41
N GLN A 23 37.47 7.80 -4.66
CA GLN A 23 36.99 6.40 -4.72
C GLN A 23 37.14 5.76 -3.33
N VAL A 24 36.12 5.92 -2.48
CA VAL A 24 35.92 4.95 -1.40
C VAL A 24 35.25 3.76 -2.08
N ASP A 25 36.02 2.73 -2.41
CA ASP A 25 35.48 1.45 -2.88
C ASP A 25 34.38 1.02 -1.91
N GLU A 26 33.14 0.92 -2.39
CA GLU A 26 32.06 0.33 -1.60
C GLU A 26 32.50 -1.09 -1.19
N PRO A 27 32.32 -1.47 0.08
CA PRO A 27 32.71 -2.81 0.52
C PRO A 27 32.01 -3.84 -0.37
N PRO A 28 32.71 -4.92 -0.78
CA PRO A 28 32.13 -5.91 -1.67
C PRO A 28 30.84 -6.47 -1.07
N LEU A 29 29.81 -6.62 -1.89
CA LEU A 29 28.55 -7.21 -1.45
C LEU A 29 28.79 -8.65 -0.99
N VAL A 30 28.53 -8.91 0.29
CA VAL A 30 28.60 -10.25 0.88
C VAL A 30 27.29 -10.55 1.57
N ILE A 31 26.39 -11.21 0.85
CA ILE A 31 25.15 -11.72 1.43
C ILE A 31 25.50 -12.97 2.25
N PRO A 32 25.15 -13.02 3.56
CA PRO A 32 25.39 -14.21 4.36
C PRO A 32 24.53 -15.38 3.85
N PRO A 33 24.97 -16.64 3.97
CA PRO A 33 24.14 -17.79 3.65
C PRO A 33 22.78 -17.71 4.36
N LEU A 34 21.71 -17.93 3.60
CA LEU A 34 20.33 -17.80 4.03
C LEU A 34 19.69 -19.18 4.16
N ASP A 35 19.06 -19.47 5.31
CA ASP A 35 18.23 -20.66 5.51
C ASP A 35 16.75 -20.29 5.29
N LEU A 36 16.29 -20.49 4.06
CA LEU A 36 14.92 -20.16 3.63
C LEU A 36 13.95 -21.34 3.77
N LEU A 37 14.45 -22.52 4.15
CA LEU A 37 13.64 -23.70 4.46
C LEU A 37 13.18 -23.71 5.92
N GLN A 38 13.92 -23.03 6.80
CA GLN A 38 13.56 -22.91 8.20
C GLN A 38 12.27 -22.11 8.38
N THR A 39 11.26 -22.74 8.99
CA THR A 39 10.04 -22.04 9.36
C THR A 39 10.29 -21.13 10.56
N ALA A 40 9.70 -19.93 10.59
CA ALA A 40 9.72 -19.03 11.75
C ALA A 40 9.06 -19.61 13.02
N GLY A 41 8.47 -20.81 12.96
CA GLY A 41 7.66 -21.42 14.02
C GLY A 41 6.15 -21.40 13.71
N PRO A 42 5.27 -21.64 14.70
CA PRO A 42 3.82 -21.70 14.48
C PRO A 42 3.24 -20.40 13.89
N PRO A 43 2.35 -20.47 12.87
CA PRO A 43 1.76 -19.29 12.21
C PRO A 43 1.09 -18.27 13.13
N VAL A 44 0.55 -18.73 14.25
CA VAL A 44 -0.18 -17.88 15.20
C VAL A 44 0.71 -17.19 16.24
N CYS A 45 1.97 -17.62 16.37
CA CYS A 45 2.87 -17.16 17.43
C CYS A 45 4.14 -16.46 16.92
N SER A 46 4.50 -16.64 15.65
CA SER A 46 5.68 -15.99 15.08
C SER A 46 5.34 -15.29 13.76
N THR A 47 6.22 -14.38 13.32
CA THR A 47 5.99 -13.56 12.13
C THR A 47 6.84 -14.03 10.95
N VAL A 48 8.08 -13.52 10.82
CA VAL A 48 9.02 -13.77 9.73
C VAL A 48 10.42 -14.08 10.28
N THR A 49 11.29 -14.66 9.46
CA THR A 49 12.71 -14.84 9.83
C THR A 49 13.59 -13.70 9.28
N GLN A 50 14.79 -13.54 9.86
CA GLN A 50 15.80 -12.63 9.34
C GLN A 50 16.18 -12.97 7.89
N ASP A 51 16.32 -14.25 7.57
CA ASP A 51 16.78 -14.72 6.27
C ASP A 51 15.73 -14.45 5.18
N GLN A 52 14.43 -14.57 5.51
CA GLN A 52 13.34 -14.15 4.63
C GLN A 52 13.37 -12.65 4.34
N CYS A 53 13.67 -11.81 5.34
CA CYS A 53 13.77 -10.36 5.14
C CYS A 53 14.98 -9.99 4.27
N ILE A 54 16.11 -10.71 4.40
CA ILE A 54 17.30 -10.51 3.55
C ILE A 54 17.03 -10.95 2.10
N ALA A 55 16.41 -12.13 1.91
CA ALA A 55 15.99 -12.57 0.57
C ALA A 55 15.01 -11.59 -0.07
N HIS A 56 14.13 -10.97 0.73
CA HIS A 56 13.24 -9.93 0.25
C HIS A 56 14.01 -8.67 -0.18
N LEU A 57 14.98 -8.18 0.61
CA LEU A 57 15.85 -7.07 0.18
C LEU A 57 16.56 -7.37 -1.14
N LYS A 58 17.10 -8.58 -1.29
CA LYS A 58 17.74 -9.03 -2.53
C LYS A 58 16.79 -8.98 -3.73
N PHE A 59 15.55 -9.44 -3.54
CA PHE A 59 14.51 -9.32 -4.56
C PHE A 59 14.16 -7.86 -4.89
N LEU A 60 14.10 -6.97 -3.90
CA LEU A 60 13.85 -5.55 -4.11
C LEU A 60 14.98 -4.88 -4.91
N ALA A 61 16.24 -5.21 -4.64
CA ALA A 61 17.39 -4.71 -5.40
C ALA A 61 17.28 -5.11 -6.89
N ALA A 62 17.01 -6.39 -7.18
CA ALA A 62 16.81 -6.85 -8.56
C ALA A 62 15.64 -6.11 -9.28
N VAL A 63 14.57 -5.74 -8.55
CA VAL A 63 13.46 -4.95 -9.09
C VAL A 63 13.85 -3.47 -9.27
N ALA A 64 14.72 -2.91 -8.42
CA ALA A 64 15.27 -1.58 -8.57
C ALA A 64 16.13 -1.48 -9.84
N ASP A 65 17.06 -2.42 -10.03
CA ASP A 65 17.90 -2.53 -11.22
C ASP A 65 17.09 -2.69 -12.51
N LEU A 66 16.01 -3.49 -12.44
CA LEU A 66 15.09 -3.63 -13.56
C LEU A 66 14.48 -2.28 -13.96
N ARG A 67 14.02 -1.48 -12.99
CA ARG A 67 13.44 -0.16 -13.26
C ARG A 67 14.49 0.79 -13.82
N ASP A 68 15.67 0.84 -13.23
CA ASP A 68 16.72 1.76 -13.65
C ASP A 68 17.23 1.42 -15.04
N SER A 69 17.37 0.13 -15.35
CA SER A 69 17.69 -0.37 -16.69
C SER A 69 16.62 0.04 -17.71
N VAL A 70 15.35 -0.31 -17.45
CA VAL A 70 14.25 -0.05 -18.40
C VAL A 70 14.04 1.44 -18.66
N THR A 71 14.10 2.27 -17.62
CA THR A 71 13.86 3.71 -17.76
C THR A 71 14.98 4.44 -18.48
N SER A 72 16.19 3.87 -18.47
CA SER A 72 17.39 4.47 -19.08
C SER A 72 17.60 4.07 -20.54
N ILE A 73 16.80 3.15 -21.10
CA ILE A 73 16.87 2.80 -22.53
C ILE A 73 16.33 3.97 -23.37
N GLU A 74 17.22 4.57 -24.17
CA GLU A 74 16.89 5.64 -25.12
C GLU A 74 15.84 5.18 -26.15
N GLY A 75 14.83 6.02 -26.39
CA GLY A 75 13.80 5.78 -27.40
C GLY A 75 12.84 4.63 -27.10
N LEU A 76 12.91 4.00 -25.92
CA LEU A 76 12.08 2.84 -25.60
C LEU A 76 10.58 3.16 -25.73
N PHE A 77 9.82 2.25 -26.36
CA PHE A 77 8.40 2.40 -26.69
C PHE A 77 8.08 3.57 -27.64
N ASP A 78 9.03 3.96 -28.49
CA ASP A 78 8.95 5.15 -29.36
C ASP A 78 8.81 6.47 -28.58
N ILE A 79 9.15 6.45 -27.28
CA ILE A 79 9.17 7.64 -26.42
C ILE A 79 10.54 8.30 -26.57
N LYS A 80 10.60 9.40 -27.31
CA LYS A 80 11.82 10.18 -27.53
C LYS A 80 12.27 10.88 -26.25
N ASP A 81 13.58 11.02 -26.11
CA ASP A 81 14.18 11.83 -25.06
C ASP A 81 13.86 13.33 -25.27
N PRO A 82 13.75 14.11 -24.18
CA PRO A 82 13.41 15.52 -24.27
C PRO A 82 14.55 16.32 -24.92
N ASP A 83 14.19 17.23 -25.81
CA ASP A 83 15.15 18.09 -26.51
C ASP A 83 15.59 19.26 -25.61
N PRO A 84 16.89 19.41 -25.29
CA PRO A 84 17.40 20.52 -24.49
C PRO A 84 17.02 21.90 -25.05
N ASP A 85 16.93 22.04 -26.38
CA ASP A 85 16.57 23.31 -27.03
C ASP A 85 15.09 23.67 -26.81
N VAL A 86 14.23 22.68 -26.56
CA VAL A 86 12.79 22.86 -26.31
C VAL A 86 12.49 23.09 -24.83
N PHE A 87 13.16 22.37 -23.94
CA PHE A 87 12.84 22.36 -22.50
C PHE A 87 13.70 23.31 -21.66
N GLY A 88 14.88 23.73 -22.13
CA GLY A 88 15.72 24.71 -21.43
C GLY A 88 15.97 24.34 -19.96
N ASP A 89 15.59 25.22 -19.04
CA ASP A 89 15.76 25.03 -17.59
C ASP A 89 14.93 23.86 -17.02
N ASP A 90 13.85 23.46 -17.69
CA ASP A 90 12.95 22.38 -17.26
C ASP A 90 13.41 20.98 -17.75
N ILE A 91 14.59 20.88 -18.38
CA ILE A 91 15.09 19.64 -19.00
C ILE A 91 15.15 18.47 -18.02
N ASN A 92 15.57 18.69 -16.77
CA ASN A 92 15.67 17.63 -15.76
C ASN A 92 14.28 17.08 -15.38
N GLU A 93 13.28 17.97 -15.29
CA GLU A 93 11.91 17.54 -15.04
C GLU A 93 11.34 16.78 -16.23
N ALA A 94 11.60 17.27 -17.46
CA ALA A 94 11.21 16.59 -18.68
C ALA A 94 11.78 15.16 -18.76
N TRP A 95 13.06 14.98 -18.42
CA TRP A 95 13.71 13.67 -18.32
C TRP A 95 13.03 12.75 -17.31
N ALA A 96 12.75 13.27 -16.11
CA ALA A 96 12.05 12.49 -15.08
C ALA A 96 10.67 12.04 -15.58
N ARG A 97 9.90 12.92 -16.27
CA ARG A 97 8.59 12.57 -16.84
C ARG A 97 8.70 11.49 -17.93
N VAL A 98 9.72 11.54 -18.79
CA VAL A 98 9.96 10.51 -19.81
C VAL A 98 10.29 9.16 -19.16
N LYS A 99 11.18 9.14 -18.16
CA LYS A 99 11.52 7.92 -17.42
C LYS A 99 10.30 7.30 -16.74
N GLU A 100 9.50 8.10 -16.03
CA GLU A 100 8.26 7.65 -15.41
C GLU A 100 7.26 7.12 -16.45
N LYS A 101 7.17 7.78 -17.62
CA LYS A 101 6.31 7.33 -18.71
C LYS A 101 6.75 5.98 -19.28
N ARG A 102 8.05 5.76 -19.50
CA ARG A 102 8.60 4.46 -19.92
C ARG A 102 8.27 3.37 -18.90
N TRP A 103 8.49 3.65 -17.62
CA TRP A 103 8.16 2.71 -16.54
C TRP A 103 6.68 2.36 -16.48
N ALA A 104 5.79 3.34 -16.66
CA ALA A 104 4.35 3.14 -16.68
C ALA A 104 3.91 2.22 -17.84
N VAL A 105 4.50 2.38 -19.02
CA VAL A 105 4.23 1.51 -20.18
C VAL A 105 4.75 0.10 -19.92
N TYR A 106 5.99 -0.04 -19.42
CA TYR A 106 6.58 -1.33 -19.07
C TYR A 106 5.73 -2.08 -18.04
N THR A 107 5.33 -1.41 -16.96
CA THR A 107 4.48 -1.96 -15.91
C THR A 107 3.11 -2.37 -16.43
N THR A 108 2.51 -1.58 -17.33
CA THR A 108 1.23 -1.93 -17.96
C THR A 108 1.34 -3.22 -18.78
N ARG A 109 2.45 -3.39 -19.52
CA ARG A 109 2.75 -4.63 -20.26
C ARG A 109 2.99 -5.80 -19.30
N ALA A 110 3.72 -5.57 -18.20
CA ALA A 110 3.99 -6.59 -17.17
C ALA A 110 2.69 -7.09 -16.51
N VAL A 111 1.73 -6.21 -16.22
CA VAL A 111 0.41 -6.59 -15.67
C VAL A 111 -0.42 -7.39 -16.67
N ASP A 112 -0.31 -7.09 -17.97
CA ASP A 112 -0.98 -7.88 -19.01
C ASP A 112 -0.36 -9.28 -19.16
N ARG A 113 0.98 -9.36 -19.08
CA ARG A 113 1.73 -10.62 -19.03
C ARG A 113 1.37 -11.44 -17.79
N TYR A 114 1.32 -10.80 -16.61
CA TYR A 114 0.85 -11.41 -15.36
C TYR A 114 -0.59 -11.91 -15.47
N THR A 115 -1.48 -11.15 -16.12
CA THR A 115 -2.87 -11.57 -16.35
C THR A 115 -2.94 -12.86 -17.19
N THR A 116 -2.08 -12.98 -18.20
CA THR A 116 -2.00 -14.19 -19.04
C THR A 116 -1.40 -15.35 -18.25
N TRP A 117 -0.28 -15.14 -17.57
CA TRP A 117 0.35 -16.14 -16.70
C TRP A 117 -0.61 -16.65 -15.61
N TRP A 118 -1.36 -15.77 -14.96
CA TRP A 118 -2.36 -16.17 -13.96
C TRP A 118 -3.43 -17.08 -14.57
N LYS A 119 -3.93 -16.76 -15.77
CA LYS A 119 -4.96 -17.57 -16.44
C LYS A 119 -4.46 -18.93 -16.93
N GLU A 120 -3.23 -18.99 -17.43
CA GLU A 120 -2.69 -20.19 -18.09
C GLU A 120 -1.89 -21.10 -17.13
N CYS A 121 -1.25 -20.53 -16.11
CA CYS A 121 -0.34 -21.25 -15.21
C CYS A 121 -0.91 -21.45 -13.79
N VAL A 122 -1.76 -20.53 -13.30
CA VAL A 122 -2.22 -20.53 -11.90
C VAL A 122 -3.69 -20.98 -11.78
N ARG A 123 -4.57 -20.42 -12.60
CA ARG A 123 -6.03 -20.60 -12.49
C ARG A 123 -6.43 -22.06 -12.64
N SER A 124 -7.28 -22.52 -11.72
CA SER A 124 -7.84 -23.88 -11.74
C SER A 124 -9.29 -23.87 -12.26
N TYR A 125 -9.48 -24.25 -13.52
CA TYR A 125 -10.78 -24.19 -14.22
C TYR A 125 -11.91 -25.02 -13.58
N GLY A 126 -11.59 -26.03 -12.76
CA GLY A 126 -12.58 -26.92 -12.13
C GLY A 126 -13.04 -26.55 -10.71
N LYS A 127 -12.57 -25.46 -10.12
CA LYS A 127 -12.76 -25.14 -8.68
C LYS A 127 -13.32 -23.75 -8.40
N ARG A 128 -14.04 -23.14 -9.36
CA ARG A 128 -14.61 -21.80 -9.15
C ARG A 128 -15.78 -21.85 -8.18
N LEU A 129 -15.71 -20.99 -7.17
CA LEU A 129 -16.76 -20.80 -6.17
C LEU A 129 -18.05 -20.25 -6.79
N LYS A 130 -19.17 -20.85 -6.46
CA LYS A 130 -20.52 -20.41 -6.82
C LYS A 130 -21.23 -19.79 -5.63
N GLN A 131 -22.26 -18.98 -5.90
CA GLN A 131 -23.04 -18.28 -4.88
C GLN A 131 -23.60 -19.20 -3.78
N PRO A 132 -24.17 -20.38 -4.07
CA PRO A 132 -24.69 -21.26 -3.02
C PRO A 132 -23.62 -21.74 -2.03
N GLU A 133 -22.34 -21.79 -2.46
CA GLU A 133 -21.24 -22.18 -1.58
C GLU A 133 -20.92 -21.11 -0.54
N LEU A 134 -21.21 -19.83 -0.82
CA LEU A 134 -21.10 -18.74 0.17
C LEU A 134 -22.11 -18.88 1.32
N GLU A 135 -23.17 -19.65 1.12
CA GLU A 135 -24.21 -19.91 2.12
C GLU A 135 -23.92 -21.20 2.92
N ASP A 136 -22.88 -21.95 2.53
CA ASP A 136 -22.40 -23.13 3.25
C ASP A 136 -21.44 -22.74 4.39
N LYS A 137 -21.61 -23.36 5.57
CA LYS A 137 -20.72 -23.17 6.71
C LYS A 137 -19.27 -23.61 6.40
N ARG A 138 -19.09 -24.58 5.50
CA ARG A 138 -17.76 -25.04 5.07
C ARG A 138 -16.95 -23.94 4.39
N TYR A 139 -17.59 -22.88 3.88
CA TYR A 139 -16.90 -21.73 3.31
C TYR A 139 -16.00 -21.01 4.32
N GLU A 140 -16.33 -21.06 5.62
CA GLU A 140 -15.49 -20.50 6.68
C GLU A 140 -14.09 -21.14 6.74
N LEU A 141 -13.95 -22.36 6.23
CA LEU A 141 -12.72 -23.14 6.23
C LEU A 141 -11.93 -23.04 4.91
N ILE A 142 -12.34 -22.16 3.98
CA ILE A 142 -11.73 -22.08 2.63
C ILE A 142 -10.23 -21.76 2.69
N THR A 143 -9.79 -21.03 3.73
CA THR A 143 -8.39 -20.68 3.95
C THR A 143 -7.56 -21.81 4.57
N GLU A 144 -8.19 -22.82 5.19
CA GLU A 144 -7.51 -23.91 5.92
C GLU A 144 -7.31 -25.17 5.06
N GLN A 145 -8.13 -25.36 4.02
CA GLN A 145 -8.27 -26.66 3.33
C GLN A 145 -7.36 -26.84 2.11
N SER A 146 -6.41 -25.95 1.87
CA SER A 146 -5.69 -25.90 0.60
C SER A 146 -4.29 -26.51 0.69
N ARG A 147 -4.01 -27.46 -0.21
CA ARG A 147 -2.65 -27.98 -0.39
C ARG A 147 -1.77 -26.89 -1.00
N PRO A 148 -0.61 -26.57 -0.40
CA PRO A 148 0.34 -25.61 -0.95
C PRO A 148 0.69 -25.93 -2.40
N TYR A 149 0.77 -24.90 -3.24
CA TYR A 149 1.34 -25.02 -4.57
C TYR A 149 2.84 -25.24 -4.46
N HIS A 150 3.35 -26.32 -5.02
CA HIS A 150 4.78 -26.61 -5.03
C HIS A 150 5.42 -25.99 -6.27
N TRP A 151 6.12 -24.89 -6.06
CA TRP A 151 6.94 -24.27 -7.09
C TRP A 151 8.18 -25.11 -7.39
N SER A 152 8.62 -25.06 -8.63
CA SER A 152 9.92 -25.56 -9.06
C SER A 152 10.68 -24.45 -9.81
N PRO A 153 12.03 -24.50 -9.87
CA PRO A 153 12.80 -23.56 -10.67
C PRO A 153 12.35 -23.48 -12.14
N LYS A 154 11.82 -24.58 -12.69
CA LYS A 154 11.32 -24.64 -14.08
C LYS A 154 9.97 -23.96 -14.32
N THR A 155 9.30 -23.54 -13.25
CA THR A 155 7.92 -23.00 -13.30
C THR A 155 7.84 -21.56 -12.82
N ILE A 156 8.95 -21.00 -12.36
CA ILE A 156 9.01 -19.61 -11.90
C ILE A 156 8.85 -18.67 -13.11
N PRO A 157 8.06 -17.60 -13.01
CA PRO A 157 7.87 -16.65 -14.10
C PRO A 157 9.01 -15.62 -14.18
N PRO A 158 9.14 -14.86 -15.29
CA PRO A 158 10.12 -13.78 -15.41
C PRO A 158 9.96 -12.69 -14.34
N LEU A 159 11.04 -11.93 -14.11
CA LEU A 159 11.13 -10.92 -13.04
C LEU A 159 10.01 -9.87 -13.08
N ASP A 160 9.56 -9.45 -14.27
CA ASP A 160 8.48 -8.48 -14.41
C ASP A 160 7.13 -9.01 -13.90
N ILE A 161 6.88 -10.30 -14.05
CA ILE A 161 5.69 -10.99 -13.51
C ILE A 161 5.85 -11.24 -12.01
N LEU A 162 7.05 -11.56 -11.53
CA LEU A 162 7.33 -11.67 -10.09
C LEU A 162 7.09 -10.34 -9.36
N MET A 163 7.51 -9.22 -9.95
CA MET A 163 7.24 -7.87 -9.44
C MET A 163 5.74 -7.59 -9.32
N VAL A 164 4.95 -7.91 -10.35
CA VAL A 164 3.48 -7.74 -10.30
C VAL A 164 2.85 -8.67 -9.26
N TRP A 165 3.33 -9.91 -9.16
CA TRP A 165 2.84 -10.88 -8.18
C TRP A 165 3.12 -10.43 -6.75
N HIS A 166 4.34 -9.94 -6.48
CA HIS A 166 4.74 -9.34 -5.22
C HIS A 166 3.77 -8.22 -4.82
N ALA A 167 3.57 -7.21 -5.67
CA ALA A 167 2.65 -6.10 -5.39
C ALA A 167 1.20 -6.56 -5.18
N HIS A 168 0.76 -7.63 -5.86
CA HIS A 168 -0.56 -8.23 -5.66
C HIS A 168 -0.69 -8.84 -4.24
N MET A 169 0.32 -9.58 -3.77
CA MET A 169 0.31 -10.21 -2.44
C MET A 169 0.39 -9.20 -1.30
N LEU A 170 1.00 -8.03 -1.51
CA LEU A 170 1.02 -6.93 -0.54
C LEU A 170 -0.34 -6.25 -0.32
N ASN A 171 -1.38 -6.72 -1.01
CA ASN A 171 -2.77 -6.34 -0.81
C ASN A 171 -3.57 -7.57 -0.36
N PRO A 172 -3.41 -8.00 0.90
CA PRO A 172 -3.70 -9.36 1.35
C PRO A 172 -5.18 -9.75 1.21
N ARG A 173 -6.11 -8.81 1.40
CA ARG A 173 -7.55 -9.08 1.20
C ARG A 173 -7.96 -9.17 -0.28
N ALA A 174 -7.34 -8.38 -1.15
CA ALA A 174 -7.59 -8.44 -2.59
C ALA A 174 -7.00 -9.74 -3.17
N PHE A 175 -5.79 -10.11 -2.76
CA PHE A 175 -5.15 -11.36 -3.16
C PHE A 175 -5.94 -12.58 -2.72
N LEU A 176 -6.47 -12.59 -1.48
CA LEU A 176 -7.39 -13.63 -1.01
C LEU A 176 -8.62 -13.74 -1.92
N GLU A 177 -9.24 -12.61 -2.25
CA GLU A 177 -10.42 -12.57 -3.11
C GLU A 177 -10.16 -13.24 -4.46
N ASP A 178 -9.08 -12.87 -5.13
CA ASP A 178 -8.75 -13.41 -6.45
C ASP A 178 -8.33 -14.88 -6.38
N CYS A 179 -7.62 -15.30 -5.32
CA CYS A 179 -7.33 -16.70 -5.07
C CYS A 179 -8.60 -17.54 -4.93
N ILE A 180 -9.61 -17.05 -4.21
CA ILE A 180 -10.91 -17.73 -4.07
C ILE A 180 -11.65 -17.74 -5.42
N ARG A 181 -11.73 -16.61 -6.12
CA ARG A 181 -12.48 -16.48 -7.39
C ARG A 181 -11.95 -17.39 -8.49
N ASP A 182 -10.63 -17.51 -8.61
CA ASP A 182 -9.98 -18.28 -9.66
C ASP A 182 -9.50 -19.67 -9.23
N GLY A 183 -9.88 -20.11 -8.02
CA GLY A 183 -9.52 -21.43 -7.49
C GLY A 183 -8.03 -21.61 -7.27
N ALA A 184 -7.30 -20.51 -7.01
CA ALA A 184 -5.86 -20.45 -6.80
C ALA A 184 -5.47 -20.52 -5.30
N MET A 185 -6.29 -21.14 -4.46
CA MET A 185 -6.00 -21.24 -3.01
C MET A 185 -4.75 -22.08 -2.68
N GLY A 186 -4.23 -22.88 -3.63
CA GLY A 186 -2.90 -23.49 -3.49
C GLY A 186 -1.78 -22.45 -3.50
N LEU A 187 -1.93 -21.37 -4.29
CA LEU A 187 -0.99 -20.25 -4.31
C LEU A 187 -1.04 -19.46 -3.00
N TRP A 188 -2.26 -19.25 -2.49
CA TRP A 188 -2.49 -18.69 -1.15
C TRP A 188 -1.79 -19.50 -0.04
N ALA A 189 -1.88 -20.83 -0.10
CA ALA A 189 -1.24 -21.70 0.89
C ALA A 189 0.28 -21.80 0.72
N GLY A 190 0.80 -21.71 -0.51
CA GLY A 190 2.23 -21.82 -0.81
C GLY A 190 3.04 -20.56 -0.55
N GLY A 191 2.43 -19.38 -0.69
CA GLY A 191 3.13 -18.10 -0.54
C GLY A 191 4.17 -17.84 -1.62
N PHE A 192 5.01 -16.85 -1.37
CA PHE A 192 6.07 -16.43 -2.28
C PHE A 192 7.30 -17.35 -2.10
N PRO A 193 7.76 -18.04 -3.16
CA PRO A 193 8.74 -19.12 -3.06
C PRO A 193 10.18 -18.57 -2.90
N TRP A 194 10.49 -18.06 -1.71
CA TRP A 194 11.76 -17.39 -1.41
C TRP A 194 12.99 -18.21 -1.76
N GLU A 195 13.02 -19.50 -1.41
CA GLU A 195 14.15 -20.38 -1.71
C GLU A 195 14.47 -20.42 -3.22
N ILE A 196 13.46 -20.60 -4.05
CA ILE A 196 13.62 -20.69 -5.51
C ILE A 196 14.02 -19.33 -6.07
N ILE A 197 13.31 -18.26 -5.69
CA ILE A 197 13.58 -16.91 -6.19
C ILE A 197 14.98 -16.46 -5.79
N ASN A 198 15.39 -16.70 -4.54
CA ASN A 198 16.72 -16.35 -4.07
C ASN A 198 17.83 -17.08 -4.84
N SER A 199 17.59 -18.35 -5.22
CA SER A 199 18.55 -19.12 -6.03
C SER A 199 18.60 -18.70 -7.51
N CYS A 200 17.60 -17.96 -7.99
CA CYS A 200 17.56 -17.42 -9.36
C CYS A 200 18.10 -15.99 -9.45
N ILE A 201 18.48 -15.36 -8.33
CA ILE A 201 19.08 -14.02 -8.32
C ILE A 201 20.55 -14.19 -7.94
N ASP A 202 21.46 -13.58 -8.68
CA ASP A 202 22.88 -13.61 -8.35
C ASP A 202 23.19 -12.73 -7.11
N ASP A 203 24.07 -13.21 -6.23
CA ASP A 203 24.38 -12.53 -4.95
C ASP A 203 25.22 -11.26 -5.13
N GLN A 204 25.84 -11.05 -6.30
CA GLN A 204 26.73 -9.91 -6.56
C GLN A 204 26.14 -8.93 -7.56
N THR A 205 25.63 -9.43 -8.67
CA THR A 205 25.14 -8.64 -9.80
C THR A 205 23.65 -8.30 -9.70
N MET A 206 22.91 -8.95 -8.79
CA MET A 206 21.44 -8.88 -8.70
C MET A 206 20.70 -9.31 -9.98
N GLU A 207 21.40 -9.89 -10.96
CA GLU A 207 20.78 -10.38 -12.19
C GLU A 207 19.88 -11.58 -11.88
N TYR A 208 18.68 -11.56 -12.45
CA TYR A 208 17.72 -12.64 -12.34
C TYR A 208 17.85 -13.61 -13.53
N ASP A 209 18.20 -14.86 -13.25
CA ASP A 209 18.25 -15.97 -14.20
C ASP A 209 17.53 -17.21 -13.63
N ALA A 210 16.39 -17.57 -14.23
CA ALA A 210 15.63 -18.78 -13.91
C ALA A 210 16.06 -20.03 -14.71
N GLY A 211 16.98 -19.85 -15.66
CA GLY A 211 17.47 -20.85 -16.60
C GLY A 211 16.51 -21.15 -17.76
N GLN A 212 17.09 -21.66 -18.85
CA GLN A 212 16.38 -22.02 -20.09
C GLN A 212 15.12 -22.90 -19.91
N PRO A 213 15.05 -23.85 -18.96
CA PRO A 213 13.84 -24.63 -18.75
C PRO A 213 12.63 -23.79 -18.31
N ALA A 214 12.84 -22.78 -17.47
CA ALA A 214 11.78 -21.88 -17.02
C ALA A 214 11.28 -21.02 -18.17
N GLU A 215 12.20 -20.48 -18.98
CA GLU A 215 11.88 -19.71 -20.17
C GLU A 215 11.02 -20.49 -21.16
N THR A 216 11.47 -21.71 -21.48
CA THR A 216 10.78 -22.59 -22.42
C THR A 216 9.38 -22.95 -21.90
N HIS A 217 9.26 -23.23 -20.60
CA HIS A 217 7.97 -23.53 -19.98
C HIS A 217 7.02 -22.35 -20.04
N PHE A 218 7.50 -21.15 -19.71
CA PHE A 218 6.71 -19.92 -19.74
C PHE A 218 6.21 -19.60 -21.15
N GLN A 219 7.10 -19.63 -22.15
CA GLN A 219 6.77 -19.37 -23.55
C GLN A 219 5.76 -20.40 -24.07
N TYR A 220 5.96 -21.68 -23.76
CA TYR A 220 5.03 -22.75 -24.14
C TYR A 220 3.62 -22.54 -23.55
N LYS A 221 3.53 -22.15 -22.28
CA LYS A 221 2.25 -21.98 -21.58
C LYS A 221 1.51 -20.70 -21.96
N THR A 222 2.23 -19.61 -22.15
CA THR A 222 1.61 -18.28 -22.31
C THR A 222 1.61 -17.78 -23.75
N SER A 223 2.42 -18.37 -24.63
CA SER A 223 2.71 -17.84 -25.97
C SER A 223 3.27 -16.41 -25.97
N LEU A 224 3.83 -15.96 -24.83
CA LEU A 224 4.48 -14.66 -24.68
C LEU A 224 6.01 -14.84 -24.60
N PRO A 225 6.80 -13.88 -25.10
CA PRO A 225 8.26 -13.93 -24.96
C PRO A 225 8.65 -13.84 -23.48
N TRP A 226 9.80 -14.42 -23.11
CA TRP A 226 10.30 -14.37 -21.74
C TRP A 226 10.60 -12.94 -21.30
N ASP A 227 11.29 -12.17 -22.14
CA ASP A 227 11.54 -10.75 -21.92
C ASP A 227 10.31 -9.90 -22.32
N ASN A 228 9.92 -8.98 -21.44
CA ASN A 228 8.87 -8.00 -21.69
C ASN A 228 9.19 -7.12 -22.90
N LEU A 229 10.44 -6.69 -23.08
CA LEU A 229 10.86 -5.79 -24.16
C LEU A 229 10.72 -6.42 -25.54
N GLN A 230 10.80 -7.75 -25.63
CA GLN A 230 10.60 -8.50 -26.88
C GLN A 230 9.11 -8.71 -27.26
N GLY A 231 8.17 -8.32 -26.40
CA GLY A 231 6.74 -8.40 -26.70
C GLY A 231 6.29 -7.44 -27.82
N ALA A 232 5.12 -7.70 -28.40
CA ALA A 232 4.55 -6.84 -29.43
C ALA A 232 4.38 -5.38 -28.97
N SER A 233 4.53 -4.42 -29.90
CA SER A 233 4.29 -2.98 -29.70
C SER A 233 2.80 -2.63 -29.60
N THR A 234 1.92 -3.61 -29.81
CA THR A 234 0.47 -3.47 -29.76
C THR A 234 -0.18 -4.51 -28.85
N LYS A 235 -1.31 -4.15 -28.25
CA LYS A 235 -2.21 -4.99 -27.48
C LYS A 235 -3.46 -5.36 -28.30
N SER A 236 -3.88 -6.62 -28.22
CA SER A 236 -5.19 -7.04 -28.73
C SER A 236 -6.31 -6.68 -27.74
N LEU A 237 -7.39 -6.11 -28.26
CA LEU A 237 -8.62 -5.80 -27.53
C LEU A 237 -9.85 -6.29 -28.31
N GLU A 238 -10.90 -6.65 -27.58
CA GLU A 238 -12.19 -7.08 -28.13
C GLU A 238 -13.18 -5.90 -28.08
N CYS A 239 -13.82 -5.57 -29.21
CA CYS A 239 -14.85 -4.54 -29.23
C CYS A 239 -16.07 -4.93 -28.36
N PRO A 240 -16.52 -4.11 -27.40
CA PRO A 240 -17.66 -4.43 -26.54
C PRO A 240 -19.00 -4.64 -27.27
N ILE A 241 -19.16 -4.07 -28.47
CA ILE A 241 -20.37 -4.21 -29.30
C ILE A 241 -20.26 -5.39 -30.26
N CYS A 242 -19.38 -5.29 -31.26
CA CYS A 242 -19.36 -6.22 -32.38
C CYS A 242 -18.41 -7.41 -32.17
N ARG A 243 -17.67 -7.45 -31.05
CA ARG A 243 -16.72 -8.51 -30.71
C ARG A 243 -15.53 -8.63 -31.67
N HIS A 244 -15.39 -7.71 -32.62
CA HIS A 244 -14.22 -7.63 -33.50
C HIS A 244 -12.95 -7.42 -32.67
N GLU A 245 -11.92 -8.19 -32.98
CA GLU A 245 -10.61 -8.07 -32.38
C GLU A 245 -9.83 -6.94 -33.06
N LEU A 246 -9.31 -6.00 -32.27
CA LEU A 246 -8.57 -4.85 -32.74
C LEU A 246 -7.20 -4.75 -32.07
N SER A 247 -6.21 -4.30 -32.83
CA SER A 247 -4.87 -4.03 -32.33
C SER A 247 -4.75 -2.54 -31.95
N VAL A 248 -4.24 -2.27 -30.74
CA VAL A 248 -3.99 -0.91 -30.23
C VAL A 248 -2.54 -0.76 -29.78
N HIS A 249 -1.91 0.38 -30.04
CA HIS A 249 -0.57 0.66 -29.54
C HIS A 249 -0.56 0.73 -28.01
N TRP A 250 0.54 0.30 -27.39
CA TRP A 250 0.72 0.47 -25.95
C TRP A 250 0.75 1.93 -25.55
N THR A 251 1.39 2.80 -26.32
CA THR A 251 1.43 4.23 -26.03
C THR A 251 1.60 5.01 -27.33
N GLU A 252 1.14 6.25 -27.32
CA GLU A 252 1.44 7.26 -28.34
C GLU A 252 2.21 8.42 -27.69
N ALA A 253 3.00 8.11 -26.66
CA ALA A 253 3.63 9.11 -25.81
C ALA A 253 4.54 10.07 -26.58
N GLN A 254 4.20 11.34 -26.49
CA GLN A 254 5.05 12.44 -26.95
C GLN A 254 5.08 13.49 -25.85
N ILE A 255 6.27 13.75 -25.31
CA ILE A 255 6.43 14.82 -24.33
C ILE A 255 6.28 16.16 -25.04
N SER A 256 5.55 17.08 -24.42
CA SER A 256 5.27 18.41 -24.94
C SER A 256 5.25 19.42 -23.80
N VAL A 257 5.44 20.70 -24.14
CA VAL A 257 5.24 21.83 -23.23
C VAL A 257 3.78 22.30 -23.29
N PRO A 258 3.19 22.76 -22.18
CA PRO A 258 3.79 22.84 -20.84
C PRO A 258 3.86 21.47 -20.12
N LEU A 259 4.84 21.28 -19.24
CA LEU A 259 5.12 19.97 -18.61
C LEU A 259 3.97 19.44 -17.76
N ASP A 260 3.12 20.30 -17.19
CA ASP A 260 1.92 19.90 -16.46
C ASP A 260 0.86 19.23 -17.35
N GLU A 261 0.92 19.47 -18.66
CA GLU A 261 0.08 18.82 -19.67
C GLU A 261 0.78 17.70 -20.45
N ALA A 262 2.01 17.33 -20.07
CA ALA A 262 2.78 16.28 -20.73
C ALA A 262 1.96 14.97 -20.85
N PHE A 263 1.94 14.41 -22.06
CA PHE A 263 1.23 13.18 -22.42
C PHE A 263 -0.31 13.24 -22.38
N ASN A 264 -0.94 14.39 -22.09
CA ASN A 264 -2.41 14.50 -22.09
C ASN A 264 -3.03 14.25 -23.47
N HIS A 265 -2.30 14.47 -24.56
CA HIS A 265 -2.78 14.26 -25.92
C HIS A 265 -2.53 12.85 -26.47
N CYS A 266 -2.05 11.94 -25.64
CA CYS A 266 -1.71 10.58 -26.05
C CYS A 266 -2.89 9.62 -25.83
N HIS A 267 -3.13 8.72 -26.80
CA HIS A 267 -4.32 7.88 -26.84
C HIS A 267 -4.03 6.37 -26.93
N GLY A 268 -2.80 5.94 -26.73
CA GLY A 268 -2.43 4.53 -26.64
C GLY A 268 -3.00 3.85 -25.39
N PHE A 269 -2.95 2.51 -25.35
CA PHE A 269 -3.60 1.75 -24.28
C PHE A 269 -3.11 2.19 -22.92
N ALA A 270 -1.80 2.30 -22.69
CA ALA A 270 -1.10 2.79 -21.49
C ALA A 270 -1.05 4.32 -21.36
N ASP A 271 -1.97 5.03 -22.02
CA ASP A 271 -2.14 6.47 -21.86
C ASP A 271 -3.41 6.84 -21.07
N LYS A 272 -3.34 7.97 -20.35
CA LYS A 272 -4.45 8.55 -19.57
C LYS A 272 -5.74 8.65 -20.35
N ASN A 273 -5.63 9.14 -21.57
CA ASN A 273 -6.77 9.45 -22.42
C ASN A 273 -6.95 8.41 -23.54
N PHE A 274 -6.64 7.14 -23.27
CA PHE A 274 -6.82 6.05 -24.22
C PHE A 274 -8.17 6.11 -24.93
N ARG A 275 -8.09 6.08 -26.26
CA ARG A 275 -9.25 6.16 -27.14
C ARG A 275 -8.97 5.43 -28.43
N LYS A 276 -9.84 4.49 -28.80
CA LYS A 276 -9.76 3.79 -30.09
C LYS A 276 -11.14 3.60 -30.69
N THR A 277 -11.30 3.96 -31.95
CA THR A 277 -12.54 3.67 -32.70
C THR A 277 -12.48 2.27 -33.32
N CYS A 278 -13.51 1.47 -33.09
CA CYS A 278 -13.65 0.17 -33.74
C CYS A 278 -13.88 0.35 -35.25
N PRO A 279 -13.09 -0.29 -36.12
CA PRO A 279 -13.21 -0.12 -37.57
C PRO A 279 -14.49 -0.72 -38.18
N VAL A 280 -15.15 -1.64 -37.46
CA VAL A 280 -16.34 -2.35 -37.96
C VAL A 280 -17.63 -1.63 -37.59
N CYS A 281 -17.82 -1.27 -36.32
CA CYS A 281 -19.06 -0.67 -35.83
C CYS A 281 -18.93 0.79 -35.40
N ASN A 282 -17.77 1.41 -35.60
CA ASN A 282 -17.45 2.79 -35.21
C ASN A 282 -17.63 3.09 -33.70
N PHE A 283 -17.69 2.06 -32.87
CA PHE A 283 -17.77 2.23 -31.42
C PHE A 283 -16.46 2.80 -30.86
N GLU A 284 -16.56 3.85 -30.07
CA GLU A 284 -15.44 4.45 -29.35
C GLU A 284 -15.13 3.68 -28.07
N ILE A 285 -13.95 3.05 -28.03
CA ILE A 285 -13.43 2.28 -26.91
C ILE A 285 -12.52 3.18 -26.09
N THR A 286 -12.81 3.29 -24.80
CA THR A 286 -12.01 4.00 -23.79
C THR A 286 -11.88 3.12 -22.54
N HIS A 287 -11.02 3.51 -21.59
CA HIS A 287 -10.90 2.78 -20.31
C HIS A 287 -12.22 2.67 -19.57
N GLU A 288 -13.00 3.76 -19.51
CA GLU A 288 -14.31 3.75 -18.87
C GLU A 288 -15.26 2.74 -19.53
N ARG A 289 -15.24 2.60 -20.85
CA ARG A 289 -16.04 1.59 -21.55
C ARG A 289 -15.60 0.17 -21.24
N LEU A 290 -14.29 -0.06 -21.14
CA LEU A 290 -13.73 -1.36 -20.79
C LEU A 290 -14.07 -1.75 -19.34
N LYS A 291 -14.01 -0.81 -18.40
CA LYS A 291 -14.43 -1.01 -16.99
C LYS A 291 -15.92 -1.39 -16.90
N ILE A 292 -16.78 -0.70 -17.66
CA ILE A 292 -18.21 -1.02 -17.74
C ILE A 292 -18.44 -2.41 -18.37
N GLU A 293 -17.74 -2.75 -19.46
CA GLU A 293 -17.88 -4.09 -20.07
C GLU A 293 -17.36 -5.19 -19.13
N LYS A 294 -16.32 -4.93 -18.33
CA LYS A 294 -15.90 -5.85 -17.25
C LYS A 294 -17.04 -6.09 -16.26
N PHE A 295 -17.66 -5.04 -15.73
CA PHE A 295 -18.84 -5.17 -14.85
C PHE A 295 -19.97 -5.96 -15.52
N ARG A 296 -20.26 -5.67 -16.78
CA ARG A 296 -21.30 -6.40 -17.54
C ARG A 296 -20.95 -7.89 -17.70
N LYS A 297 -19.68 -8.23 -17.98
CA LYS A 297 -19.21 -9.62 -18.05
C LYS A 297 -19.43 -10.33 -16.70
N ASP A 298 -19.13 -9.68 -15.59
CA ASP A 298 -19.36 -10.25 -14.24
C ASP A 298 -20.86 -10.40 -13.90
N VAL A 299 -21.70 -9.42 -14.25
CA VAL A 299 -23.17 -9.55 -14.10
C VAL A 299 -23.72 -10.69 -14.98
N ARG A 300 -23.24 -10.84 -16.21
CA ARG A 300 -23.65 -11.98 -17.07
C ARG A 300 -23.19 -13.31 -16.47
N ALA A 301 -21.97 -13.40 -15.93
CA ALA A 301 -21.46 -14.60 -15.27
C ALA A 301 -22.24 -14.92 -13.98
N PHE A 302 -22.67 -13.91 -13.24
CA PHE A 302 -23.57 -14.06 -12.09
C PHE A 302 -24.86 -14.78 -12.50
N TRP A 303 -25.54 -14.32 -13.55
CA TRP A 303 -26.80 -14.92 -14.00
C TRP A 303 -26.65 -16.25 -14.74
N ALA A 304 -25.57 -16.43 -15.52
CA ALA A 304 -25.37 -17.62 -16.33
C ALA A 304 -24.76 -18.79 -15.53
N ALA A 305 -23.91 -18.50 -14.54
CA ALA A 305 -23.10 -19.50 -13.86
C ALA A 305 -23.16 -19.41 -12.32
N ASN A 306 -24.01 -18.56 -11.75
CA ASN A 306 -24.07 -18.28 -10.30
C ASN A 306 -22.71 -17.88 -9.72
N THR A 307 -21.88 -17.17 -10.50
CA THR A 307 -20.58 -16.68 -10.02
C THR A 307 -20.82 -15.45 -9.12
N PRO A 308 -20.34 -15.44 -7.86
CA PRO A 308 -20.50 -14.27 -7.00
C PRO A 308 -19.86 -13.01 -7.61
N MET A 309 -20.46 -11.85 -7.36
CA MET A 309 -19.87 -10.59 -7.78
C MET A 309 -18.53 -10.37 -7.03
N PRO A 310 -17.51 -9.80 -7.70
CA PRO A 310 -16.31 -9.31 -7.04
C PRO A 310 -16.65 -8.41 -5.84
N GLY A 311 -15.86 -8.48 -4.77
CA GLY A 311 -16.07 -7.74 -3.54
C GLY A 311 -17.11 -8.32 -2.57
N THR A 312 -17.61 -9.55 -2.76
CA THR A 312 -18.61 -10.17 -1.87
C THR A 312 -18.13 -11.42 -1.12
N LEU A 313 -16.84 -11.73 -1.15
CA LEU A 313 -16.31 -13.02 -0.68
C LEU A 313 -15.92 -13.04 0.81
N TYR A 314 -15.88 -11.90 1.48
CA TYR A 314 -15.53 -11.82 2.90
C TYR A 314 -16.35 -10.74 3.61
N ASP A 315 -16.41 -10.78 4.93
CA ASP A 315 -17.14 -9.78 5.72
C ASP A 315 -16.41 -8.43 5.76
N PHE A 316 -16.92 -7.43 6.48
CA PHE A 316 -16.26 -6.11 6.54
C PHE A 316 -14.89 -6.15 7.27
N ARG A 317 -14.55 -7.26 7.94
CA ARG A 317 -13.28 -7.46 8.66
C ARG A 317 -12.26 -8.23 7.84
N GLY A 318 -12.55 -8.56 6.59
CA GLY A 318 -11.65 -9.33 5.74
C GLY A 318 -11.77 -10.84 5.89
N VAL A 319 -12.71 -11.35 6.69
CA VAL A 319 -12.79 -12.79 7.01
C VAL A 319 -13.86 -13.46 6.15
N PRO A 320 -13.55 -14.53 5.40
CA PRO A 320 -14.55 -15.37 4.73
C PRO A 320 -15.55 -15.93 5.75
N LYS A 321 -16.84 -15.71 5.54
CA LYS A 321 -17.90 -16.20 6.43
C LYS A 321 -19.07 -16.76 5.65
N GLY A 322 -19.49 -17.97 6.01
CA GLY A 322 -20.68 -18.61 5.45
C GLY A 322 -21.95 -17.91 5.93
N VAL A 323 -22.86 -17.59 5.02
CA VAL A 323 -24.14 -16.94 5.34
C VAL A 323 -25.22 -18.01 5.56
N MET A 324 -25.22 -18.63 6.74
CA MET A 324 -26.11 -19.76 7.06
C MET A 324 -27.61 -19.42 7.18
N VAL A 325 -27.96 -18.15 7.37
CA VAL A 325 -29.34 -17.73 7.65
C VAL A 325 -29.69 -16.58 6.71
N SER A 326 -30.84 -16.70 6.04
CA SER A 326 -31.36 -15.72 5.07
C SER A 326 -31.69 -14.34 5.67
N SER A 327 -31.61 -14.18 6.99
CA SER A 327 -31.84 -12.90 7.65
C SER A 327 -30.85 -11.84 7.16
N ARG A 328 -31.38 -10.72 6.67
CA ARG A 328 -30.61 -9.55 6.23
C ARG A 328 -29.49 -9.12 7.18
N ARG A 329 -29.71 -9.20 8.50
CA ARG A 329 -28.70 -8.78 9.50
C ARG A 329 -27.44 -9.65 9.48
N LYS A 330 -27.57 -10.91 9.06
CA LYS A 330 -26.47 -11.89 8.98
C LYS A 330 -25.88 -11.99 7.57
N SER A 331 -26.52 -11.40 6.56
CA SER A 331 -26.14 -11.49 5.13
C SER A 331 -25.68 -10.15 4.52
N GLN A 332 -25.17 -9.23 5.34
CA GLN A 332 -24.80 -7.88 4.91
C GLN A 332 -23.65 -7.87 3.88
N SER A 333 -22.68 -8.79 4.00
CA SER A 333 -21.53 -8.91 3.08
C SER A 333 -21.91 -9.29 1.64
N ILE A 334 -23.01 -10.04 1.48
CA ILE A 334 -23.51 -10.48 0.17
C ILE A 334 -24.63 -9.58 -0.38
N PHE A 335 -24.88 -8.43 0.26
CA PHE A 335 -25.84 -7.44 -0.26
C PHE A 335 -25.66 -7.12 -1.75
N PRO A 336 -24.44 -6.93 -2.28
CA PRO A 336 -24.27 -6.66 -3.70
C PRO A 336 -24.78 -7.80 -4.61
N ASN A 337 -24.60 -9.07 -4.22
CA ASN A 337 -25.17 -10.21 -4.96
C ASN A 337 -26.70 -10.16 -4.99
N ARG A 338 -27.33 -9.85 -3.84
CA ARG A 338 -28.79 -9.72 -3.75
C ARG A 338 -29.31 -8.54 -4.59
N LEU A 339 -28.57 -7.43 -4.61
CA LEU A 339 -28.88 -6.27 -5.46
C LEU A 339 -28.80 -6.63 -6.95
N ILE A 340 -27.70 -7.26 -7.39
CA ILE A 340 -27.49 -7.65 -8.79
C ILE A 340 -28.49 -8.70 -9.24
N ASN A 341 -28.90 -9.62 -8.36
CA ASN A 341 -29.99 -10.55 -8.64
C ASN A 341 -31.34 -9.85 -8.89
N ALA A 342 -31.58 -8.68 -8.28
CA ALA A 342 -32.83 -7.94 -8.48
C ALA A 342 -32.77 -6.95 -9.65
N ILE A 343 -31.63 -6.28 -9.85
CA ILE A 343 -31.48 -5.18 -10.83
C ILE A 343 -30.78 -5.62 -12.13
N GLY A 344 -30.19 -6.82 -12.18
CA GLY A 344 -29.36 -7.33 -13.27
C GLY A 344 -29.88 -7.06 -14.68
N PRO A 345 -31.11 -7.49 -15.04
CA PRO A 345 -31.66 -7.25 -16.37
C PRO A 345 -31.79 -5.76 -16.71
N ILE A 346 -32.19 -4.94 -15.73
CA ILE A 346 -32.36 -3.50 -15.90
C ILE A 346 -31.00 -2.84 -16.11
N ILE A 347 -30.00 -3.18 -15.28
CA ILE A 347 -28.68 -2.55 -15.37
C ILE A 347 -27.94 -3.01 -16.63
N LEU A 348 -28.10 -4.25 -17.08
CA LEU A 348 -27.57 -4.71 -18.37
C LEU A 348 -28.19 -3.95 -19.54
N ASN A 349 -29.48 -3.65 -19.52
CA ASN A 349 -30.08 -2.82 -20.57
C ASN A 349 -29.56 -1.38 -20.51
N GLN A 350 -29.54 -0.76 -19.33
CA GLN A 350 -29.09 0.62 -19.14
C GLN A 350 -27.61 0.87 -19.42
N THR A 351 -26.79 -0.18 -19.34
CA THR A 351 -25.35 -0.14 -19.64
C THR A 351 -25.04 -0.70 -21.01
N ASP A 352 -26.05 -0.91 -21.86
CA ASP A 352 -25.81 -1.42 -23.19
C ASP A 352 -24.91 -0.46 -24.00
N PRO A 353 -23.79 -0.96 -24.56
CA PRO A 353 -22.88 -0.11 -25.30
C PRO A 353 -23.52 0.50 -26.57
N THR A 354 -24.59 -0.09 -27.12
CA THR A 354 -25.31 0.42 -28.31
C THR A 354 -26.16 1.65 -28.02
N GLU A 355 -26.75 1.76 -26.83
CA GLU A 355 -27.63 2.87 -26.47
C GLU A 355 -26.90 4.10 -25.93
N ASN A 356 -25.60 3.98 -25.66
CA ASN A 356 -24.72 5.08 -25.29
C ASN A 356 -25.13 5.87 -24.01
N ASN A 357 -26.01 5.27 -23.19
CA ASN A 357 -26.64 5.85 -22.01
C ASN A 357 -25.76 5.84 -20.74
N CYS A 358 -24.73 4.99 -20.70
CA CYS A 358 -23.80 4.87 -19.58
C CYS A 358 -22.37 4.83 -20.11
N ARG A 359 -21.61 5.93 -19.92
CA ARG A 359 -20.27 6.09 -20.49
C ARG A 359 -19.15 6.05 -19.45
N THR A 360 -19.46 6.27 -18.18
CA THR A 360 -18.50 6.35 -17.08
C THR A 360 -18.90 5.45 -15.91
N MET A 361 -17.93 5.08 -15.08
CA MET A 361 -18.13 4.35 -13.84
C MET A 361 -18.98 5.15 -12.82
N GLN A 362 -18.90 6.48 -12.85
CA GLN A 362 -19.79 7.35 -12.08
C GLN A 362 -21.26 7.18 -12.52
N ALA A 363 -21.55 7.22 -13.83
CA ALA A 363 -22.91 7.00 -14.32
C ALA A 363 -23.44 5.60 -13.96
N LEU A 364 -22.58 4.57 -13.99
CA LEU A 364 -22.94 3.23 -13.53
C LEU A 364 -23.28 3.20 -12.03
N ARG A 365 -22.44 3.82 -11.20
CA ARG A 365 -22.68 3.96 -9.76
C ARG A 365 -24.02 4.65 -9.49
N ASP A 366 -24.29 5.76 -10.16
CA ASP A 366 -25.52 6.54 -9.97
C ASP A 366 -26.77 5.72 -10.31
N ARG A 367 -26.72 4.90 -11.36
CA ARG A 367 -27.80 3.97 -11.73
C ARG A 367 -28.03 2.89 -10.68
N LEU A 368 -26.97 2.27 -10.17
CA LEU A 368 -27.07 1.30 -9.08
C LEU A 368 -27.63 1.95 -7.81
N GLN A 369 -27.21 3.18 -7.50
CA GLN A 369 -27.69 3.94 -6.36
C GLN A 369 -29.15 4.38 -6.51
N ALA A 370 -29.61 4.71 -7.72
CA ALA A 370 -31.03 4.93 -7.99
C ALA A 370 -31.85 3.66 -7.69
N GLY A 371 -31.32 2.48 -8.04
CA GLY A 371 -31.87 1.20 -7.63
C GLY A 371 -31.96 1.03 -6.11
N ILE A 372 -30.89 1.37 -5.39
CA ILE A 372 -30.84 1.31 -3.91
C ILE A 372 -31.83 2.30 -3.26
N LYS A 373 -32.05 3.47 -3.86
CA LYS A 373 -33.03 4.46 -3.37
C LYS A 373 -34.48 4.05 -3.65
N SER A 374 -34.71 3.15 -4.61
CA SER A 374 -36.05 2.72 -4.99
C SER A 374 -36.66 1.77 -3.94
N ARG A 375 -37.79 2.18 -3.36
CA ARG A 375 -38.52 1.37 -2.37
C ARG A 375 -38.98 0.02 -2.94
N SER A 376 -39.46 -0.01 -4.17
CA SER A 376 -39.93 -1.25 -4.82
C SER A 376 -38.76 -2.20 -5.06
N MET A 377 -37.59 -1.68 -5.43
CA MET A 377 -36.38 -2.46 -5.62
C MET A 377 -35.87 -3.03 -4.30
N MET A 378 -35.76 -2.20 -3.27
CA MET A 378 -35.24 -2.65 -1.97
C MET A 378 -36.14 -3.67 -1.27
N ARG A 379 -37.46 -3.65 -1.52
CA ARG A 379 -38.38 -4.71 -1.09
C ARG A 379 -38.11 -6.04 -1.81
N LYS A 380 -37.73 -6.01 -3.10
CA LYS A 380 -37.34 -7.22 -3.85
C LYS A 380 -35.98 -7.77 -3.38
N VAL A 381 -35.03 -6.89 -3.06
CA VAL A 381 -33.69 -7.25 -2.58
C VAL A 381 -33.72 -7.82 -1.15
N ASN A 382 -34.62 -7.29 -0.30
CA ASN A 382 -34.75 -7.66 1.10
C ASN A 382 -36.23 -8.00 1.44
N PRO A 383 -36.76 -9.13 0.94
CA PRO A 383 -38.16 -9.49 1.17
C PRO A 383 -38.46 -9.76 2.65
N ASP A 384 -37.44 -10.10 3.44
CA ASP A 384 -37.48 -10.43 4.87
C ASP A 384 -37.31 -9.20 5.79
N SER A 385 -37.22 -7.98 5.25
CA SER A 385 -36.89 -6.79 6.03
C SER A 385 -37.85 -5.61 5.76
N ALA A 386 -38.44 -5.08 6.83
CA ALA A 386 -39.24 -3.85 6.76
C ALA A 386 -38.39 -2.58 6.56
N GLN A 387 -37.14 -2.60 7.02
CA GLN A 387 -36.20 -1.49 6.82
C GLN A 387 -35.72 -1.50 5.37
N LEU A 388 -35.77 -0.36 4.67
CA LEU A 388 -35.34 -0.28 3.26
C LEU A 388 -33.98 0.40 3.09
N SER A 389 -33.52 1.16 4.07
CA SER A 389 -32.21 1.81 4.05
C SER A 389 -31.07 0.81 4.26
N LEU A 390 -29.90 1.07 3.69
CA LEU A 390 -28.72 0.22 3.86
C LEU A 390 -28.17 0.27 5.28
N PHE A 391 -27.78 -0.90 5.79
CA PHE A 391 -26.94 -0.98 6.99
C PHE A 391 -25.51 -0.51 6.70
N PRO A 392 -24.75 -0.09 7.73
CA PRO A 392 -23.36 0.34 7.55
C PRO A 392 -22.48 -0.68 6.82
N GLU A 393 -22.60 -1.97 7.13
CA GLU A 393 -21.80 -3.01 6.47
C GLU A 393 -22.24 -3.26 5.02
N GLU A 394 -23.54 -3.12 4.71
CA GLU A 394 -24.03 -3.19 3.32
C GLU A 394 -23.46 -2.02 2.48
N LYS A 395 -23.32 -0.82 3.07
CA LYS A 395 -22.64 0.32 2.42
C LYS A 395 -21.16 0.02 2.18
N VAL A 396 -20.48 -0.67 3.09
CA VAL A 396 -19.08 -1.11 2.90
C VAL A 396 -19.00 -2.15 1.79
N ALA A 397 -19.85 -3.17 1.80
CA ALA A 397 -19.87 -4.23 0.80
C ALA A 397 -20.17 -3.68 -0.61
N PHE A 398 -21.13 -2.75 -0.74
CA PHE A 398 -21.40 -2.08 -2.02
C PHE A 398 -20.20 -1.28 -2.54
N ARG A 399 -19.55 -0.48 -1.68
CA ARG A 399 -18.35 0.27 -2.07
C ARG A 399 -17.20 -0.65 -2.48
N ARG A 400 -17.01 -1.76 -1.76
CA ARG A 400 -15.99 -2.77 -2.08
C ARG A 400 -16.26 -3.47 -3.41
N MET A 401 -17.51 -3.79 -3.75
CA MET A 401 -17.84 -4.28 -5.10
C MET A 401 -17.50 -3.22 -6.15
N MET A 402 -17.92 -1.96 -5.94
CA MET A 402 -17.68 -0.89 -6.91
C MET A 402 -16.19 -0.60 -7.12
N SER A 403 -15.36 -0.69 -6.07
CA SER A 403 -13.92 -0.45 -6.20
C SER A 403 -13.21 -1.45 -7.11
N ARG A 404 -13.79 -2.65 -7.33
CA ARG A 404 -13.25 -3.65 -8.28
C ARG A 404 -13.33 -3.19 -9.74
N TYR A 405 -14.09 -2.14 -10.03
CA TYR A 405 -14.31 -1.63 -11.38
C TYR A 405 -13.88 -0.17 -11.56
N TRP A 406 -13.69 0.61 -10.49
CA TRP A 406 -13.51 2.06 -10.58
C TRP A 406 -12.25 2.49 -11.37
N ASP A 407 -11.11 1.86 -11.09
CA ASP A 407 -9.82 2.13 -11.76
C ASP A 407 -9.20 0.88 -12.35
N ASN A 408 -10.02 -0.12 -12.68
CA ASN A 408 -9.49 -1.45 -12.95
C ASN A 408 -10.19 -2.14 -14.13
N VAL A 409 -9.45 -2.23 -15.24
CA VAL A 409 -9.82 -2.99 -16.44
C VAL A 409 -9.38 -4.45 -16.38
N THR A 410 -8.47 -4.79 -15.47
CA THR A 410 -7.93 -6.15 -15.30
C THR A 410 -8.95 -7.04 -14.55
N PRO A 411 -8.84 -8.37 -14.64
CA PRO A 411 -9.79 -9.26 -13.94
C PRO A 411 -9.62 -9.30 -12.41
N PHE A 412 -8.53 -8.73 -11.89
CA PHE A 412 -8.18 -8.76 -10.48
C PHE A 412 -9.03 -7.81 -9.64
N ALA A 413 -8.97 -8.00 -8.33
CA ALA A 413 -9.63 -7.18 -7.32
C ALA A 413 -8.91 -5.83 -7.10
N LEU A 414 -7.64 -5.74 -7.50
CA LEU A 414 -6.77 -4.59 -7.35
C LEU A 414 -6.32 -4.05 -8.71
N ASP A 415 -6.14 -2.73 -8.81
CA ASP A 415 -5.40 -2.09 -9.90
C ASP A 415 -3.90 -2.38 -9.75
N LEU A 416 -3.44 -3.47 -10.39
CA LEU A 416 -2.07 -3.93 -10.27
C LEU A 416 -1.04 -2.97 -10.89
N VAL A 417 -1.40 -2.20 -11.92
CA VAL A 417 -0.48 -1.22 -12.52
C VAL A 417 -0.18 -0.14 -11.48
N GLY A 418 -1.25 0.41 -10.89
CA GLY A 418 -1.12 1.38 -9.82
C GLY A 418 -0.37 0.84 -8.59
N ALA A 419 -0.65 -0.40 -8.20
CA ALA A 419 0.00 -1.03 -7.05
C ALA A 419 1.52 -1.16 -7.25
N VAL A 420 1.97 -1.67 -8.41
CA VAL A 420 3.41 -1.78 -8.73
C VAL A 420 4.08 -0.41 -8.75
N ILE A 421 3.46 0.59 -9.38
CA ILE A 421 4.01 1.95 -9.44
C ILE A 421 4.18 2.54 -8.03
N ARG A 422 3.18 2.41 -7.15
CA ARG A 422 3.26 2.87 -5.76
C ARG A 422 4.36 2.16 -4.98
N GLN A 423 4.43 0.83 -5.08
CA GLN A 423 5.49 0.02 -4.47
C GLN A 423 6.89 0.39 -4.98
N GLY A 424 7.00 0.95 -6.20
CA GLY A 424 8.27 1.46 -6.74
C GLY A 424 8.98 2.50 -5.85
N THR A 425 8.23 3.35 -5.12
CA THR A 425 8.86 4.26 -4.13
C THR A 425 9.50 3.49 -2.97
N PHE A 426 8.84 2.44 -2.50
CA PHE A 426 9.33 1.63 -1.39
C PHE A 426 10.59 0.89 -1.83
N VAL A 427 10.54 0.22 -2.99
CA VAL A 427 11.68 -0.49 -3.59
C VAL A 427 12.90 0.42 -3.68
N GLN A 428 12.77 1.59 -4.31
CA GLN A 428 13.88 2.55 -4.43
C GLN A 428 14.41 3.04 -3.09
N LYS A 429 13.55 3.26 -2.09
CA LYS A 429 14.01 3.68 -0.75
C LYS A 429 14.77 2.58 -0.04
N MET A 430 14.31 1.33 -0.15
CA MET A 430 15.00 0.18 0.45
C MET A 430 16.36 -0.06 -0.19
N ASP A 431 16.43 0.06 -1.51
CA ASP A 431 17.65 -0.04 -2.30
C ASP A 431 18.64 1.09 -1.95
N ASN A 432 18.17 2.35 -1.93
CA ASN A 432 19.01 3.50 -1.57
C ASN A 432 19.52 3.48 -0.12
N ILE A 433 18.77 2.91 0.82
CA ILE A 433 19.25 2.71 2.21
C ILE A 433 20.42 1.73 2.23
N ASP A 434 20.41 0.77 1.31
CA ASP A 434 21.49 -0.15 1.03
C ASP A 434 21.92 -1.03 2.22
N TRP A 435 20.94 -1.72 2.81
CA TRP A 435 21.22 -2.64 3.91
C TRP A 435 21.89 -3.94 3.50
N LEU A 436 21.82 -4.32 2.23
CA LEU A 436 22.43 -5.56 1.74
C LEU A 436 23.96 -5.52 1.87
N HIS A 437 24.58 -4.36 1.66
CA HIS A 437 26.02 -4.16 1.85
C HIS A 437 26.42 -3.96 3.32
N SER A 438 25.46 -3.93 4.25
CA SER A 438 25.76 -3.74 5.66
C SER A 438 26.32 -5.02 6.30
N PRO A 439 27.51 -4.98 6.94
CA PRO A 439 28.03 -6.14 7.69
C PRO A 439 27.13 -6.52 8.88
N ALA A 440 26.22 -5.64 9.29
CA ALA A 440 25.27 -5.86 10.38
C ALA A 440 23.87 -6.28 9.90
N VAL A 441 23.69 -6.66 8.62
CA VAL A 441 22.36 -6.93 8.02
C VAL A 441 21.48 -7.85 8.87
N LYS A 442 22.02 -8.96 9.40
CA LYS A 442 21.27 -9.88 10.28
C LYS A 442 20.79 -9.23 11.58
N ALA A 443 21.66 -8.47 12.25
CA ALA A 443 21.30 -7.73 13.46
C ALA A 443 20.28 -6.62 13.17
N THR A 444 20.34 -6.00 11.98
CA THR A 444 19.33 -5.05 11.50
C THR A 444 17.98 -5.73 11.33
N MET A 445 17.93 -6.93 10.73
CA MET A 445 16.70 -7.72 10.61
C MET A 445 16.10 -8.10 11.98
N ASP A 446 16.92 -8.54 12.93
CA ASP A 446 16.45 -8.87 14.28
C ASP A 446 15.79 -7.67 14.98
N ARG A 447 16.40 -6.49 14.84
CA ARG A 447 15.85 -5.24 15.41
C ARG A 447 14.51 -4.86 14.78
N LEU A 448 14.41 -4.90 13.45
CA LEU A 448 13.17 -4.51 12.78
C LEU A 448 12.04 -5.52 12.98
N ILE A 449 12.35 -6.82 13.13
CA ILE A 449 11.33 -7.85 13.41
C ILE A 449 10.71 -7.61 14.79
N LYS A 450 11.54 -7.34 15.82
CA LYS A 450 11.06 -6.98 17.17
C LYS A 450 10.18 -5.72 17.14
N LYS A 451 10.59 -4.71 16.37
CA LYS A 451 9.82 -3.48 16.19
C LYS A 451 8.50 -3.73 15.45
N TYR A 452 8.50 -4.63 14.46
CA TYR A 452 7.30 -5.05 13.73
C TYR A 452 6.30 -5.80 14.63
N GLU A 453 6.76 -6.66 15.53
CA GLU A 453 5.88 -7.34 16.49
C GLU A 453 5.11 -6.33 17.35
N VAL A 454 5.78 -5.29 17.87
CA VAL A 454 5.13 -4.20 18.60
C VAL A 454 4.17 -3.42 17.69
N PHE A 455 4.57 -3.12 16.46
CA PHE A 455 3.69 -2.45 15.49
C PHE A 455 2.40 -3.24 15.21
N PHE A 456 2.51 -4.56 15.06
CA PHE A 456 1.35 -5.41 14.86
C PHE A 456 0.42 -5.41 16.09
N GLN A 457 0.99 -5.43 17.29
CA GLN A 457 0.24 -5.30 18.54
C GLN A 457 -0.52 -3.95 18.62
N ILE A 458 0.08 -2.86 18.14
CA ILE A 458 -0.61 -1.56 18.02
C ILE A 458 -1.84 -1.69 17.13
N MET A 459 -1.71 -2.29 15.94
CA MET A 459 -2.85 -2.50 15.03
C MET A 459 -3.93 -3.39 15.64
N ALA A 460 -3.53 -4.53 16.22
CA ALA A 460 -4.46 -5.52 16.76
C ALA A 460 -5.28 -4.99 17.95
N ARG A 461 -4.69 -4.14 18.81
CA ARG A 461 -5.37 -3.55 19.96
C ARG A 461 -6.24 -2.33 19.59
N ASN A 462 -5.98 -1.72 18.43
CA ASN A 462 -6.62 -0.47 18.04
C ASN A 462 -7.23 -0.57 16.63
N PRO A 463 -8.20 -1.47 16.39
CA PRO A 463 -8.73 -1.75 15.04
C PRO A 463 -9.48 -0.58 14.39
N ARG A 464 -9.70 0.53 15.12
CA ARG A 464 -10.33 1.76 14.62
C ARG A 464 -9.33 2.86 14.26
N HIS A 465 -8.03 2.64 14.49
CA HIS A 465 -6.98 3.59 14.18
C HIS A 465 -6.05 3.03 13.11
N MET A 466 -5.55 3.92 12.26
CA MET A 466 -4.57 3.60 11.22
C MET A 466 -3.17 3.70 11.81
N ALA A 467 -2.47 2.57 11.90
CA ALA A 467 -1.04 2.56 12.16
C ALA A 467 -0.28 2.75 10.84
N VAL A 468 0.83 3.47 10.86
CA VAL A 468 1.66 3.76 9.68
C VAL A 468 3.09 3.30 9.96
N PRO A 469 3.65 2.40 9.13
CA PRO A 469 4.96 1.83 9.38
C PRO A 469 6.10 2.79 9.04
N THR A 470 7.24 2.61 9.70
CA THR A 470 8.54 3.04 9.15
C THR A 470 9.05 2.02 8.13
N LEU A 471 9.99 2.39 7.25
CA LEU A 471 10.51 1.53 6.17
C LEU A 471 11.01 0.16 6.66
N ASP A 472 11.72 0.15 7.80
CA ASP A 472 12.19 -1.07 8.47
C ASP A 472 11.05 -1.99 8.91
N VAL A 473 10.00 -1.43 9.52
CA VAL A 473 8.80 -2.17 9.95
C VAL A 473 8.00 -2.66 8.75
N ASP A 474 7.93 -1.85 7.69
CA ASP A 474 7.18 -2.17 6.49
C ASP A 474 7.82 -3.31 5.71
N LEU A 475 9.17 -3.38 5.66
CA LEU A 475 9.89 -4.53 5.11
C LEU A 475 9.46 -5.83 5.79
N ALA A 476 9.45 -5.89 7.12
CA ALA A 476 8.98 -7.07 7.86
C ALA A 476 7.50 -7.36 7.59
N TRP A 477 6.67 -6.32 7.52
CA TRP A 477 5.24 -6.48 7.27
C TRP A 477 4.95 -7.04 5.88
N HIS A 478 5.58 -6.49 4.84
CA HIS A 478 5.50 -6.99 3.46
C HIS A 478 6.04 -8.43 3.37
N THR A 479 7.16 -8.72 4.02
CA THR A 479 7.72 -10.09 4.08
C THR A 479 6.70 -11.07 4.70
N HIS A 480 5.98 -10.64 5.75
CA HIS A 480 4.95 -11.47 6.37
C HIS A 480 3.75 -11.69 5.44
N GLN A 481 3.29 -10.65 4.73
CA GLN A 481 2.19 -10.74 3.75
C GLN A 481 2.51 -11.66 2.57
N LEU A 482 3.79 -11.80 2.21
CA LEU A 482 4.26 -12.75 1.19
C LEU A 482 4.15 -14.22 1.63
N SER A 483 3.73 -14.48 2.87
CA SER A 483 3.22 -15.77 3.36
C SER A 483 1.73 -15.64 3.73
N PRO A 484 0.81 -15.54 2.76
CA PRO A 484 -0.52 -14.98 2.99
C PRO A 484 -1.40 -15.84 3.91
N SER A 485 -1.33 -17.17 3.82
CA SER A 485 -2.03 -18.04 4.77
C SER A 485 -1.54 -17.82 6.21
N ARG A 486 -0.23 -17.72 6.40
CA ARG A 486 0.38 -17.46 7.72
C ARG A 486 -0.02 -16.10 8.26
N TYR A 487 0.06 -15.07 7.41
CA TYR A 487 -0.31 -13.70 7.75
C TYR A 487 -1.80 -13.59 8.14
N PHE A 488 -2.68 -14.34 7.46
CA PHE A 488 -4.09 -14.44 7.81
C PHE A 488 -4.28 -15.06 9.19
N ASP A 489 -3.68 -16.22 9.45
CA ASP A 489 -3.76 -16.93 10.73
C ASP A 489 -3.27 -16.05 11.90
N TYR A 490 -2.11 -15.41 11.73
CA TYR A 490 -1.55 -14.47 12.71
C TYR A 490 -2.51 -13.31 12.96
N SER A 491 -3.03 -12.68 11.90
CA SER A 491 -3.97 -11.57 12.00
C SER A 491 -5.23 -11.92 12.78
N ILE A 492 -5.90 -13.02 12.42
CA ILE A 492 -7.16 -13.41 13.07
C ILE A 492 -6.95 -13.87 14.51
N PHE A 493 -5.80 -14.48 14.81
CA PHE A 493 -5.46 -14.95 16.14
C PHE A 493 -5.16 -13.78 17.08
N THR A 494 -4.20 -12.92 16.72
CA THR A 494 -3.79 -11.78 17.55
C THR A 494 -4.93 -10.79 17.77
N THR A 495 -5.73 -10.49 16.75
CA THR A 495 -6.88 -9.57 16.90
C THR A 495 -7.96 -10.15 17.80
N ARG A 496 -8.21 -11.47 17.73
CA ARG A 496 -9.18 -12.15 18.59
C ARG A 496 -8.74 -12.14 20.05
N GLN A 497 -7.45 -12.24 20.35
CA GLN A 497 -6.92 -12.14 21.71
C GLN A 497 -7.21 -10.79 22.37
N HIS A 498 -7.20 -9.69 21.60
CA HIS A 498 -7.38 -8.34 22.15
C HIS A 498 -8.80 -7.79 22.04
N THR A 499 -9.53 -8.14 20.99
CA THR A 499 -10.82 -7.51 20.66
C THR A 499 -12.01 -8.46 20.73
N ARG A 500 -11.77 -9.75 21.04
CA ARG A 500 -12.76 -10.86 20.95
C ARG A 500 -13.35 -11.06 19.55
N VAL A 501 -12.77 -10.41 18.53
CA VAL A 501 -13.22 -10.45 17.14
C VAL A 501 -12.01 -10.74 16.25
N SER A 502 -12.16 -11.68 15.32
CA SER A 502 -11.16 -11.94 14.29
C SER A 502 -11.23 -10.89 13.20
N ILE A 503 -10.10 -10.24 12.94
CA ILE A 503 -9.92 -9.25 11.88
C ILE A 503 -8.71 -9.69 11.06
N PHE A 504 -8.90 -9.82 9.75
CA PHE A 504 -7.79 -9.99 8.84
C PHE A 504 -7.22 -8.61 8.53
N ILE A 505 -6.05 -8.27 9.07
CA ILE A 505 -5.49 -6.92 8.97
C ILE A 505 -5.07 -6.66 7.52
N ASP A 506 -5.61 -5.58 6.95
CA ASP A 506 -5.32 -5.17 5.58
C ASP A 506 -4.07 -4.29 5.51
N HIS A 507 -3.49 -4.17 4.33
CA HIS A 507 -2.48 -3.17 4.01
C HIS A 507 -3.06 -2.25 2.94
N ASP A 508 -3.57 -1.09 3.37
CA ASP A 508 -4.18 -0.13 2.46
C ASP A 508 -3.09 0.50 1.59
N ASP A 509 -3.13 0.18 0.30
CA ASP A 509 -2.16 0.68 -0.66
C ASP A 509 -2.53 2.06 -1.23
N LYS A 510 -3.66 2.67 -0.81
CA LYS A 510 -4.08 4.03 -1.19
C LYS A 510 -4.61 4.81 0.01
N VAL A 511 -3.75 5.63 0.62
CA VAL A 511 -4.05 6.43 1.80
C VAL A 511 -3.82 7.91 1.52
N GLU A 512 -4.80 8.76 1.86
CA GLU A 512 -4.65 10.21 1.74
C GLU A 512 -3.43 10.72 2.54
N GLU A 513 -2.59 11.54 1.92
CA GLU A 513 -1.33 12.07 2.48
C GLU A 513 -1.46 12.61 3.92
N THR A 514 -2.50 13.42 4.17
CA THR A 514 -2.71 14.04 5.49
C THR A 514 -3.05 13.00 6.55
N LYS A 515 -3.89 12.01 6.20
CA LYS A 515 -4.24 10.89 7.07
C LYS A 515 -3.05 9.99 7.35
N LEU A 516 -2.19 9.77 6.35
CA LEU A 516 -0.97 8.99 6.53
C LEU A 516 -0.02 9.69 7.52
N SER A 517 0.14 11.02 7.41
CA SER A 517 0.93 11.78 8.37
C SER A 517 0.33 11.78 9.78
N ASP A 518 -1.00 11.88 9.92
CA ASP A 518 -1.68 11.80 11.22
C ASP A 518 -1.55 10.40 11.84
N GLY A 519 -1.68 9.35 11.02
CA GLY A 519 -1.49 7.96 11.43
C GLY A 519 -0.07 7.69 11.89
N PHE A 520 0.93 8.27 11.24
CA PHE A 520 2.33 8.17 11.65
C PHE A 520 2.61 8.85 13.00
N GLU A 521 2.08 10.06 13.20
CA GLU A 521 2.14 10.77 14.50
C GLU A 521 1.52 9.92 15.62
N TRP A 522 0.33 9.35 15.36
CA TRP A 522 -0.34 8.46 16.30
C TRP A 522 0.44 7.16 16.58
N THR A 523 1.05 6.56 15.55
CA THR A 523 1.83 5.32 15.68
C THR A 523 3.06 5.54 16.55
N ASN A 524 3.80 6.65 16.34
CA ASN A 524 4.95 7.03 17.17
C ASN A 524 4.56 7.13 18.65
N LYS A 525 3.43 7.78 18.94
CA LYS A 525 2.89 7.92 20.29
C LYS A 525 2.51 6.57 20.92
N MET A 526 1.85 5.68 20.16
CA MET A 526 1.47 4.36 20.65
C MET A 526 2.68 3.46 20.90
N TYR A 527 3.66 3.47 20.00
CA TYR A 527 4.90 2.73 20.17
C TYR A 527 5.62 3.15 21.45
N LYS A 528 5.87 4.45 21.64
CA LYS A 528 6.46 5.02 22.87
C LYS A 528 5.73 4.53 24.14
N LYS A 529 4.39 4.51 24.09
CA LYS A 529 3.56 4.07 25.22
C LYS A 529 3.74 2.58 25.51
N MET A 530 3.76 1.73 24.48
CA MET A 530 3.87 0.28 24.64
C MET A 530 5.26 -0.19 25.05
N THR A 531 6.31 0.48 24.60
CA THR A 531 7.72 0.14 24.90
C THR A 531 8.28 0.90 26.10
N ASN A 532 7.45 1.67 26.80
CA ASN A 532 7.85 2.48 27.95
C ASN A 532 9.02 3.45 27.65
N GLY A 533 8.98 4.08 26.46
CA GLY A 533 9.86 5.19 26.11
C GLY A 533 10.82 4.98 24.95
N GLU A 534 10.76 3.85 24.23
CA GLU A 534 11.53 3.70 22.99
C GLU A 534 10.98 4.59 21.86
N ILE A 535 11.84 4.92 20.92
CA ILE A 535 11.53 5.80 19.79
C ILE A 535 11.13 4.95 18.60
N TYR A 536 9.98 5.26 18.00
CA TYR A 536 9.54 4.55 16.81
C TYR A 536 10.40 4.92 15.59
N SER A 537 10.44 6.20 15.20
CA SER A 537 11.29 6.65 14.12
C SER A 537 12.60 7.27 14.63
N GLU A 538 13.74 6.65 14.31
CA GLU A 538 15.07 7.14 14.68
C GLU A 538 15.63 8.19 13.69
N CYS A 539 15.01 8.36 12.51
CA CYS A 539 15.42 9.32 11.50
C CYS A 539 15.46 10.77 12.03
N THR A 540 16.52 11.51 11.70
CA THR A 540 16.80 12.88 12.17
C THR A 540 16.40 13.97 11.18
N CYS A 541 15.62 13.65 10.14
CA CYS A 541 15.13 14.68 9.22
C CYS A 541 14.11 15.62 9.89
N TRP A 542 13.96 16.82 9.32
CA TRP A 542 13.10 17.87 9.87
C TRP A 542 11.65 17.39 10.12
N TYR A 543 11.09 16.58 9.21
CA TYR A 543 9.72 16.07 9.33
C TYR A 543 9.61 15.11 10.51
N CYS A 544 10.55 14.18 10.65
CA CYS A 544 10.56 13.21 11.73
C CYS A 544 10.69 13.88 13.09
N GLU A 545 11.54 14.90 13.18
CA GLU A 545 11.64 15.74 14.37
C GLU A 545 10.34 16.47 14.66
N ALA A 546 9.70 17.05 13.64
CA ALA A 546 8.41 17.72 13.76
C ALA A 546 7.30 16.81 14.29
N ILE A 547 7.27 15.55 13.84
CA ILE A 547 6.31 14.54 14.26
C ILE A 547 6.53 14.13 15.71
N ARG A 548 7.78 13.92 16.13
CA ARG A 548 8.10 13.52 17.52
C ARG A 548 7.89 14.66 18.53
N ALA A 549 8.09 15.92 18.13
CA ALA A 549 8.20 17.04 19.05
C ALA A 549 6.98 17.29 19.97
N PRO A 550 5.72 17.24 19.50
CA PRO A 550 4.54 17.47 20.33
C PRO A 550 4.36 16.40 21.40
N ASP A 551 4.40 15.12 21.00
CA ASP A 551 4.16 13.98 21.90
C ASP A 551 5.20 13.86 23.03
N LEU A 552 6.41 14.40 22.84
CA LEU A 552 7.41 14.45 23.89
C LEU A 552 7.15 15.57 24.92
N ARG A 553 6.24 16.51 24.68
CA ARG A 553 6.07 17.73 25.50
C ARG A 553 4.62 18.06 25.86
N ASP A 554 3.64 17.32 25.35
CA ASP A 554 2.23 17.48 25.72
C ASP A 554 1.95 16.99 27.15
N GLY A 555 1.31 17.85 27.95
CA GLY A 555 0.82 17.53 29.31
C GLY A 555 1.49 18.30 30.45
N ILE A 556 0.75 18.53 31.53
CA ILE A 556 1.22 19.17 32.77
C ILE A 556 2.14 18.22 33.56
N PHE A 557 1.93 16.90 33.42
CA PHE A 557 2.74 15.85 34.06
C PHE A 557 3.52 15.05 33.01
N VAL A 558 4.81 14.83 33.27
CA VAL A 558 5.69 14.05 32.37
C VAL A 558 5.65 12.58 32.79
N SER A 559 5.09 11.71 31.96
CA SER A 559 5.14 10.27 32.21
C SER A 559 6.58 9.75 32.18
N GLN A 560 6.87 8.65 32.89
CA GLN A 560 8.19 8.00 32.86
C GLN A 560 8.61 7.64 31.42
N SER A 561 7.68 7.08 30.63
CA SER A 561 7.88 6.78 29.21
C SER A 561 8.26 8.02 28.40
N THR A 562 7.63 9.17 28.67
CA THR A 562 7.95 10.43 28.00
C THR A 562 9.32 10.93 28.42
N SER A 563 9.68 10.83 29.71
CA SER A 563 11.02 11.21 30.18
C SER A 563 12.12 10.39 29.50
N ARG A 564 11.97 9.06 29.41
CA ARG A 564 12.90 8.17 28.72
C ARG A 564 13.00 8.49 27.23
N ALA A 565 11.87 8.68 26.55
CA ALA A 565 11.86 9.07 25.15
C ALA A 565 12.54 10.42 24.91
N ARG A 566 12.41 11.38 25.83
CA ARG A 566 13.12 12.66 25.75
C ARG A 566 14.63 12.48 25.77
N GLU A 567 15.13 11.62 26.64
CA GLU A 567 16.55 11.32 26.76
C GLU A 567 17.07 10.57 25.54
N ALA A 568 16.34 9.56 25.07
CA ALA A 568 16.69 8.82 23.86
C ALA A 568 16.75 9.75 22.62
N VAL A 569 15.75 10.62 22.43
CA VAL A 569 15.70 11.56 21.28
C VAL A 569 16.84 12.56 21.35
N ALA A 570 17.16 13.00 22.57
CA ALA A 570 18.27 13.89 22.85
C ALA A 570 19.65 13.34 22.44
N ASN A 571 19.77 12.03 22.26
CA ASN A 571 21.01 11.34 21.92
C ASN A 571 21.04 10.83 20.47
N LEU A 572 19.94 10.96 19.70
CA LEU A 572 19.88 10.48 18.31
C LEU A 572 20.96 11.11 17.43
N HIS A 573 21.17 12.42 17.50
CA HIS A 573 22.21 13.10 16.70
C HIS A 573 23.65 12.74 17.09
N ASN A 574 23.84 12.07 18.24
CA ASN A 574 25.16 11.68 18.73
C ASN A 574 25.47 10.21 18.44
N ARG A 575 24.51 9.46 17.87
CA ARG A 575 24.64 8.04 17.56
C ARG A 575 25.34 7.85 16.22
N ALA A 576 26.46 7.13 16.23
CA ALA A 576 27.25 6.86 15.02
C ALA A 576 26.52 5.93 14.03
N ASP A 577 25.55 5.15 14.49
CA ASP A 577 24.75 4.25 13.66
C ASP A 577 23.56 4.94 12.96
N ILE A 578 23.38 6.25 13.17
CA ILE A 578 22.34 7.06 12.52
C ILE A 578 23.02 8.04 11.57
N SER A 579 22.71 7.94 10.28
CA SER A 579 23.27 8.84 9.27
C SER A 579 22.71 10.25 9.43
N SER A 580 23.51 11.28 9.13
CA SER A 580 23.01 12.65 8.99
C SER A 580 22.20 12.84 7.71
N ASN A 581 22.36 11.95 6.72
CA ASN A 581 21.56 11.95 5.50
C ASN A 581 20.21 11.24 5.75
N PRO A 582 19.06 11.95 5.64
CA PRO A 582 17.74 11.35 5.78
C PRO A 582 17.47 10.11 4.91
N ASP A 583 18.02 10.09 3.69
CA ASP A 583 17.75 9.04 2.70
C ASP A 583 18.47 7.72 3.03
N LYS A 584 19.45 7.77 3.94
CA LYS A 584 20.18 6.60 4.46
C LYS A 584 19.65 6.09 5.80
N ASN A 585 18.50 6.60 6.27
CA ASN A 585 17.87 6.17 7.52
C ASN A 585 16.44 5.67 7.30
N PRO A 586 15.97 4.67 8.06
CA PRO A 586 14.57 4.29 8.07
C PRO A 586 13.69 5.44 8.54
N HIS A 587 12.89 5.93 7.63
CA HIS A 587 11.88 6.93 7.89
C HIS A 587 10.48 6.34 7.64
N ILE A 588 9.47 7.16 7.44
CA ILE A 588 8.08 6.79 7.24
C ILE A 588 7.96 6.09 5.90
N SER A 589 7.27 4.95 5.88
CA SER A 589 6.88 4.34 4.63
C SER A 589 5.63 5.04 4.11
N ALA A 590 5.78 5.81 3.03
CA ALA A 590 4.72 6.62 2.45
C ALA A 590 4.34 6.16 1.04
N HIS A 591 4.71 4.94 0.65
CA HIS A 591 4.46 4.42 -0.69
C HIS A 591 2.96 4.30 -1.01
N SER A 592 2.10 4.12 0.00
CA SER A 592 0.64 4.14 -0.13
C SER A 592 0.05 5.55 -0.25
N ALA A 593 0.84 6.62 -0.10
CA ALA A 593 0.31 7.99 -0.07
C ALA A 593 -0.30 8.40 -1.41
N VAL A 594 -1.52 8.96 -1.38
CA VAL A 594 -2.19 9.55 -2.54
C VAL A 594 -2.69 10.96 -2.22
N PRO A 595 -2.66 11.91 -3.17
CA PRO A 595 -3.13 13.27 -2.95
C PRO A 595 -4.57 13.34 -2.42
N ALA A 596 -4.84 14.29 -1.52
CA ALA A 596 -6.22 14.61 -1.16
C ALA A 596 -6.93 15.29 -2.34
N GLU A 597 -8.18 14.93 -2.62
CA GLU A 597 -8.99 15.64 -3.61
C GLU A 597 -9.08 17.13 -3.28
N THR A 598 -8.38 17.96 -4.06
CA THR A 598 -8.62 19.40 -4.08
C THR A 598 -9.90 19.67 -4.86
N LYS A 599 -11.06 19.44 -4.25
CA LYS A 599 -12.23 20.26 -4.61
C LYS A 599 -11.75 21.69 -4.43
N LYS A 600 -11.58 22.48 -5.50
CA LYS A 600 -11.15 23.89 -5.42
C LYS A 600 -11.93 24.53 -4.27
N PRO A 601 -11.30 24.78 -3.11
CA PRO A 601 -12.09 25.03 -1.93
C PRO A 601 -12.76 26.38 -2.12
N ARG A 602 -14.08 26.43 -1.88
CA ARG A 602 -14.79 27.71 -1.72
C ARG A 602 -14.24 28.50 -0.50
N SER A 603 -13.47 27.83 0.37
CA SER A 603 -12.71 28.39 1.50
C SER A 603 -11.22 28.56 1.18
N SER A 604 -10.57 29.54 1.79
CA SER A 604 -9.25 30.06 1.42
C SER A 604 -8.02 29.24 1.85
N LEU A 605 -8.14 28.01 2.37
CA LEU A 605 -7.00 27.29 2.96
C LEU A 605 -6.95 25.80 2.58
N ASP A 606 -5.87 25.38 1.90
CA ASP A 606 -5.55 23.98 1.58
C ASP A 606 -5.18 23.21 2.87
N PRO A 607 -5.88 22.11 3.22
CA PRO A 607 -5.52 21.25 4.36
C PRO A 607 -4.07 20.77 4.37
N ARG A 608 -3.47 20.52 3.19
CA ARG A 608 -2.04 20.13 3.09
C ARG A 608 -1.13 21.26 3.53
N GLN A 609 -1.43 22.48 3.08
CA GLN A 609 -0.69 23.69 3.48
C GLN A 609 -0.81 23.94 4.98
N MET A 610 -2.00 23.74 5.56
CA MET A 610 -2.22 23.81 7.01
C MET A 610 -1.35 22.81 7.79
N LYS A 611 -1.34 21.54 7.36
CA LYS A 611 -0.54 20.49 7.99
C LYS A 611 0.95 20.79 7.87
N TYR A 612 1.41 21.25 6.70
CA TYR A 612 2.79 21.71 6.50
C TYR A 612 3.17 22.81 7.48
N LEU A 613 2.38 23.89 7.58
CA LEU A 613 2.66 25.00 8.49
C LEU A 613 2.73 24.54 9.96
N LYS A 614 1.84 23.63 10.37
CA LYS A 614 1.85 23.02 11.71
C LYS A 614 3.15 22.26 11.96
N LEU A 615 3.55 21.37 11.04
CA LEU A 615 4.78 20.58 11.15
C LEU A 615 6.01 21.47 11.18
N HIS A 616 6.09 22.46 10.28
CA HIS A 616 7.20 23.38 10.22
C HIS A 616 7.34 24.21 11.51
N SER A 617 6.23 24.70 12.08
CA SER A 617 6.23 25.35 13.40
C SER A 617 6.74 24.40 14.50
N ASN A 618 6.35 23.13 14.49
CA ASN A 618 6.80 22.14 15.46
C ASN A 618 8.31 21.88 15.35
N TYR A 619 8.82 21.74 14.12
CA TYR A 619 10.25 21.61 13.85
C TYR A 619 11.04 22.82 14.36
N GLN A 620 10.64 24.04 13.99
CA GLN A 620 11.31 25.25 14.46
C GLN A 620 11.35 25.35 15.99
N LYS A 621 10.26 24.96 16.68
CA LYS A 621 10.23 24.89 18.14
C LYS A 621 11.19 23.83 18.68
N ALA A 622 11.28 22.65 18.06
CA ALA A 622 12.20 21.60 18.44
C ALA A 622 13.67 22.04 18.27
N ARG A 623 14.00 22.62 17.11
CA ARG A 623 15.33 23.14 16.78
C ARG A 623 15.82 24.17 17.78
N ARG A 624 15.02 25.22 18.04
CA ARG A 624 15.33 26.26 19.04
C ARG A 624 15.59 25.70 20.44
N ARG A 625 14.89 24.62 20.82
CA ARG A 625 15.09 23.96 22.13
C ARG A 625 16.38 23.16 22.17
N ALA A 626 16.71 22.48 21.09
CA ALA A 626 17.95 21.72 20.95
C ALA A 626 19.15 22.68 20.99
N GLU A 627 19.12 23.77 20.20
CA GLU A 627 20.12 24.85 20.25
C GLU A 627 20.30 25.41 21.67
N LYS A 628 19.20 25.66 22.40
CA LYS A 628 19.25 26.12 23.80
C LYS A 628 19.88 25.09 24.75
N ARG A 629 19.72 23.78 24.48
CA ARG A 629 20.31 22.71 25.28
C ARG A 629 21.82 22.62 25.05
N ASP A 630 22.27 22.73 23.81
CA ASP A 630 23.69 22.65 23.47
C ASP A 630 24.45 23.86 24.01
N ARG A 631 23.86 25.07 23.88
CA ARG A 631 24.37 26.30 24.51
C ARG A 631 24.55 26.16 26.03
N LYS A 632 23.68 25.39 26.70
CA LYS A 632 23.82 25.11 28.15
C LYS A 632 24.91 24.10 28.47
N LYS A 633 25.24 23.19 27.54
CA LYS A 633 26.28 22.17 27.72
C LYS A 633 27.68 22.67 27.38
N GLY A 634 27.80 23.86 26.79
CA GLY A 634 29.09 24.40 26.34
C GLY A 634 29.57 23.82 25.03
N ASP A 635 28.74 23.03 24.34
CA ASP A 635 29.03 22.53 23.00
C ASP A 635 28.98 23.72 22.03
N LYS A 636 30.03 23.88 21.20
CA LYS A 636 30.01 24.87 20.10
C LYS A 636 28.79 24.62 19.23
N GLU A 637 28.22 25.69 18.64
CA GLU A 637 27.15 25.57 17.64
C GLU A 637 27.63 24.62 16.53
N GLN A 638 27.25 23.34 16.64
CA GLN A 638 27.18 22.48 15.47
C GLN A 638 26.08 23.09 14.64
N ASP A 639 26.46 23.58 13.47
CA ASP A 639 25.50 24.09 12.52
C ASP A 639 24.54 22.95 12.18
N ARG A 640 23.37 22.94 12.82
CA ARG A 640 22.29 22.01 12.49
C ARG A 640 21.62 22.41 11.17
N SER A 641 22.18 23.39 10.44
CA SER A 641 21.81 23.67 9.06
C SER A 641 22.42 22.60 8.14
N SER A 642 21.68 21.49 7.98
CA SER A 642 21.65 20.79 6.68
C SER A 642 20.52 21.34 5.80
N ASP A 643 19.96 22.49 6.15
CA ASP A 643 18.56 22.85 5.89
C ASP A 643 18.37 23.84 4.72
N ALA A 644 19.34 23.95 3.79
CA ALA A 644 19.22 24.93 2.69
C ALA A 644 19.73 24.49 1.30
N SER A 645 20.40 23.34 1.12
CA SER A 645 21.00 22.98 -0.18
C SER A 645 20.60 21.61 -0.75
N LEU A 646 19.50 21.00 -0.29
CA LEU A 646 18.93 19.78 -0.87
C LEU A 646 17.78 20.07 -1.86
N TYR A 647 17.95 21.12 -2.68
CA TYR A 647 17.08 21.36 -3.83
C TYR A 647 17.49 20.42 -4.97
N VAL A 648 16.47 19.93 -5.70
CA VAL A 648 16.53 19.03 -6.88
C VAL A 648 16.42 17.53 -6.59
N ILE A 649 15.49 17.15 -5.72
CA ILE A 649 14.62 15.96 -5.83
C ILE A 649 13.23 16.49 -5.44
N PRO A 650 12.06 16.04 -5.95
CA PRO A 650 10.76 16.63 -5.61
C PRO A 650 10.33 16.32 -4.15
N MET A 651 11.14 16.74 -3.18
CA MET A 651 10.86 16.96 -1.77
C MET A 651 9.93 18.16 -1.64
N ALA A 652 8.72 18.06 -2.21
CA ALA A 652 7.73 19.12 -2.10
C ALA A 652 7.41 19.32 -0.61
N TYR A 653 7.75 20.49 -0.05
CA TYR A 653 7.27 20.91 1.27
C TYR A 653 7.70 19.98 2.43
N GLY A 654 8.90 19.41 2.30
CA GLY A 654 9.55 18.58 3.31
C GLY A 654 8.78 17.32 3.73
N TYR A 655 8.03 16.81 2.77
CA TYR A 655 7.11 15.69 2.84
C TYR A 655 7.83 14.33 2.71
N PRO A 656 7.18 13.19 2.99
CA PRO A 656 7.48 11.96 2.28
C PRO A 656 6.72 11.91 0.93
N VAL A 657 7.34 12.58 -0.04
CA VAL A 657 7.12 12.77 -1.49
C VAL A 657 5.97 12.05 -2.23
N TYR A 658 5.12 12.87 -2.89
CA TYR A 658 4.43 12.57 -4.14
C TYR A 658 5.42 12.79 -5.28
N VAL A 659 5.84 11.72 -5.93
CA VAL A 659 6.43 11.80 -7.28
C VAL A 659 5.25 11.97 -8.23
N PRO A 660 5.30 12.87 -9.23
CA PRO A 660 4.28 12.92 -10.27
C PRO A 660 4.27 11.60 -11.04
N TYR A 661 3.51 10.64 -10.51
CA TYR A 661 3.31 9.33 -11.10
C TYR A 661 2.36 9.49 -12.27
N TYR A 662 2.89 9.32 -13.48
CA TYR A 662 2.05 9.04 -14.64
C TYR A 662 1.48 7.62 -14.48
N ALA A 663 0.34 7.51 -13.80
CA ALA A 663 -0.42 6.27 -13.73
C ALA A 663 -1.50 6.31 -14.83
N PRO A 664 -1.39 5.49 -15.88
CA PRO A 664 -2.16 5.64 -17.11
C PRO A 664 -3.68 5.64 -16.98
N TYR A 665 -4.30 5.17 -15.88
CA TYR A 665 -5.75 4.93 -15.83
C TYR A 665 -6.44 5.49 -14.59
N MET A 666 -5.73 6.32 -13.82
CA MET A 666 -6.21 6.77 -12.52
C MET A 666 -7.18 7.94 -12.63
N CYS A 667 -8.38 7.75 -12.10
CA CYS A 667 -9.27 8.83 -11.65
C CYS A 667 -9.55 8.58 -10.16
N ASP A 668 -9.61 9.63 -9.34
CA ASP A 668 -9.83 9.46 -7.90
C ASP A 668 -11.16 8.71 -7.60
N PRO A 669 -11.14 7.65 -6.76
CA PRO A 669 -12.35 6.96 -6.30
C PRO A 669 -13.30 7.77 -5.41
N CYS A 670 -12.96 9.00 -5.02
CA CYS A 670 -13.66 9.73 -3.95
C CYS A 670 -14.37 11.04 -4.31
N GLY A 671 -14.84 11.30 -5.55
CA GLY A 671 -15.64 12.52 -5.77
C GLY A 671 -16.17 12.78 -7.19
N PRO A 672 -17.28 13.53 -7.34
CA PRO A 672 -17.89 13.82 -8.64
C PRO A 672 -17.20 15.01 -9.32
N MET A 673 -16.85 14.88 -10.60
CA MET A 673 -16.62 16.06 -11.44
C MET A 673 -17.97 16.67 -11.80
N ALA A 674 -18.27 17.84 -11.23
CA ALA A 674 -19.30 18.72 -11.75
C ALA A 674 -18.79 20.17 -11.78
N THR A 675 -18.71 20.71 -13.00
CA THR A 675 -18.71 22.14 -13.26
C THR A 675 -20.07 22.76 -12.96
N VAL A 676 -20.08 23.98 -12.39
CA VAL A 676 -21.10 25.08 -12.45
C VAL A 676 -21.74 25.57 -11.12
N ARG A 677 -21.39 26.84 -10.79
CA ARG A 677 -22.06 28.00 -10.12
C ARG A 677 -22.69 27.94 -8.70
N GLN A 678 -22.68 29.13 -8.05
CA GLN A 678 -22.97 29.55 -6.65
C GLN A 678 -24.47 29.46 -6.25
N GLU A 679 -24.94 29.30 -5.00
CA GLU A 679 -24.81 30.07 -3.72
C GLU A 679 -25.43 29.30 -2.48
N PRO A 680 -25.45 29.81 -1.22
CA PRO A 680 -25.04 29.08 0.01
C PRO A 680 -26.16 28.62 0.99
N VAL A 681 -25.80 27.82 2.05
CA VAL A 681 -26.22 27.89 3.49
C VAL A 681 -25.58 26.72 4.32
N GLU A 682 -25.44 26.91 5.64
CA GLU A 682 -24.54 26.34 6.67
C GLU A 682 -24.85 24.94 7.28
N GLY A 683 -23.80 24.19 7.71
CA GLY A 683 -23.71 23.58 9.07
C GLY A 683 -23.65 22.05 9.34
N LEU A 684 -22.44 21.47 9.49
CA LEU A 684 -21.91 20.47 10.49
C LEU A 684 -22.45 19.00 10.65
N LEU A 685 -21.62 17.96 10.35
CA LEU A 685 -21.06 16.90 11.27
C LEU A 685 -20.39 15.67 10.56
N GLN A 686 -19.47 15.00 11.29
CA GLN A 686 -18.32 14.16 10.86
C GLN A 686 -18.52 12.68 10.42
N ARG A 687 -17.81 12.34 9.33
CA ARG A 687 -16.89 11.20 8.98
C ARG A 687 -17.14 9.74 9.43
N ALA A 688 -17.26 8.88 8.41
CA ALA A 688 -16.41 7.70 8.19
C ALA A 688 -16.11 7.57 6.68
N ALA A 689 -14.84 7.50 6.28
CA ALA A 689 -14.35 7.30 4.90
C ALA A 689 -15.00 8.21 3.83
N ALA A 690 -14.34 9.33 3.54
CA ALA A 690 -14.82 10.46 2.74
C ALA A 690 -15.34 10.10 1.34
N VAL A 691 -16.66 10.14 1.16
CA VAL A 691 -17.38 10.88 0.10
C VAL A 691 -18.72 11.29 0.71
N GLU A 692 -18.93 12.59 0.91
CA GLU A 692 -20.15 13.12 1.53
C GLU A 692 -21.39 12.89 0.66
N TRP A 693 -22.48 12.50 1.31
CA TRP A 693 -23.83 12.38 0.76
C TRP A 693 -24.73 13.29 1.61
N GLU A 694 -24.94 14.52 1.16
CA GLU A 694 -25.99 15.39 1.67
C GLU A 694 -27.27 15.18 0.86
N ASP A 695 -28.38 14.83 1.53
CA ASP A 695 -29.45 15.79 1.81
C ASP A 695 -30.73 15.17 2.40
N PHE A 696 -31.22 15.86 3.44
CA PHE A 696 -32.60 16.18 3.86
C PHE A 696 -33.75 15.21 3.62
N VAL A 697 -34.54 14.96 4.69
CA VAL A 697 -35.96 15.38 4.79
C VAL A 697 -36.48 15.31 6.26
N LEU A 698 -36.90 16.50 6.74
CA LEU A 698 -37.94 16.90 7.71
C LEU A 698 -37.90 16.49 9.20
N ALA A 699 -37.45 17.47 10.01
CA ALA A 699 -38.12 18.12 11.14
C ALA A 699 -39.28 17.39 11.85
N GLY A 700 -39.07 17.13 13.14
CA GLY A 700 -40.11 16.87 14.12
C GLY A 700 -39.58 16.11 15.34
N VAL A 701 -39.59 16.75 16.51
CA VAL A 701 -39.22 16.23 17.84
C VAL A 701 -37.74 16.39 18.24
N LEU A 702 -37.34 17.65 18.42
CA LEU A 702 -36.29 18.07 19.34
C LEU A 702 -36.96 18.55 20.64
N VAL A 703 -37.10 17.70 21.65
CA VAL A 703 -37.00 18.05 23.08
C VAL A 703 -36.69 16.75 23.83
N GLY A 704 -35.53 16.63 24.47
CA GLY A 704 -35.26 15.59 25.46
C GLY A 704 -34.09 14.64 25.17
N ALA A 705 -32.89 15.16 24.90
CA ALA A 705 -31.65 14.36 24.99
C ALA A 705 -30.39 15.22 25.24
N GLN A 706 -30.53 16.36 25.92
CA GLN A 706 -29.42 17.27 26.25
C GLN A 706 -29.16 17.39 27.75
N GLN A 707 -29.65 16.41 28.55
CA GLN A 707 -29.56 16.44 30.02
C GLN A 707 -28.97 15.15 30.65
N VAL A 708 -28.19 14.35 29.91
CA VAL A 708 -27.59 13.10 30.48
C VAL A 708 -26.08 12.96 30.20
N ALA A 709 -25.47 13.87 29.43
CA ALA A 709 -24.03 13.83 29.15
C ALA A 709 -23.20 14.81 30.03
N ALA A 710 -23.83 15.62 30.86
CA ALA A 710 -23.15 16.58 31.74
C ALA A 710 -22.91 16.06 33.17
N ASP A 711 -23.48 14.90 33.55
CA ASP A 711 -23.40 14.37 34.92
C ASP A 711 -22.44 13.18 35.09
N LEU A 712 -21.60 12.87 34.10
CA LEU A 712 -20.57 11.80 34.23
C LEU A 712 -19.12 12.29 34.21
N GLU A 713 -18.85 13.58 33.95
CA GLU A 713 -17.50 14.17 34.03
C GLU A 713 -17.23 14.94 35.35
N LEU A 714 -18.18 14.93 36.30
CA LEU A 714 -18.01 15.59 37.60
C LEU A 714 -17.78 14.65 38.80
N ALA A 715 -17.72 13.33 38.59
CA ALA A 715 -17.62 12.34 39.67
C ALA A 715 -16.21 11.73 39.89
N GLU A 716 -15.23 12.00 39.03
CA GLU A 716 -13.85 11.49 39.20
C GLU A 716 -12.84 12.53 39.74
N ALA A 717 -13.31 13.71 40.17
CA ALA A 717 -12.46 14.77 40.72
C ALA A 717 -12.53 14.94 42.24
N ALA A 718 -13.27 14.09 42.98
CA ALA A 718 -13.47 14.27 44.42
C ALA A 718 -13.43 12.95 45.21
N ALA A 719 -12.25 12.31 45.29
CA ALA A 719 -11.90 11.46 46.42
C ALA A 719 -10.38 11.22 46.45
N GLY A 720 -9.66 12.11 47.14
CA GLY A 720 -8.32 11.86 47.63
C GLY A 720 -8.31 11.90 49.17
N VAL A 721 -7.33 11.21 49.76
CA VAL A 721 -6.97 11.08 51.19
C VAL A 721 -7.60 9.83 51.86
N ALA A 722 -6.89 8.86 52.46
CA ALA A 722 -5.47 8.53 52.65
C ALA A 722 -5.38 7.11 53.29
N VAL A 723 -4.13 6.63 53.54
CA VAL A 723 -3.70 5.57 54.51
C VAL A 723 -3.73 4.13 53.95
N VAL A 724 -2.75 3.22 54.02
CA VAL A 724 -1.34 3.10 54.51
C VAL A 724 -0.74 1.84 53.84
N GLU A 725 0.59 1.78 53.72
CA GLU A 725 1.41 0.62 53.32
C GLU A 725 1.11 -0.68 54.08
N ALA A 726 1.14 -1.83 53.38
CA ALA A 726 1.71 -3.08 53.89
C ALA A 726 2.00 -4.06 52.74
N ALA A 727 3.25 -4.51 52.66
CA ALA A 727 3.68 -5.68 51.90
C ALA A 727 3.14 -6.98 52.52
N VAL A 728 3.12 -8.09 51.76
CA VAL A 728 3.66 -9.42 52.14
C VAL A 728 3.33 -10.45 51.03
N GLU A 729 4.28 -11.37 50.86
CA GLU A 729 4.49 -12.44 49.90
C GLU A 729 3.33 -13.40 49.63
N GLU A 730 3.28 -13.91 48.39
CA GLU A 730 2.52 -15.10 47.99
C GLU A 730 3.18 -16.39 48.51
N ALA A 731 2.41 -17.20 49.24
CA ALA A 731 2.72 -18.60 49.50
C ALA A 731 1.71 -19.49 48.76
N VAL A 732 2.26 -20.38 47.94
CA VAL A 732 1.58 -21.48 47.22
C VAL A 732 1.21 -22.58 48.20
N VAL A 733 -0.04 -23.04 48.23
CA VAL A 733 -0.40 -24.41 48.64
C VAL A 733 -1.66 -24.88 47.88
N GLU A 734 -1.50 -26.00 47.17
CA GLU A 734 -2.53 -26.84 46.56
C GLU A 734 -3.48 -27.43 47.62
N VAL A 735 -4.78 -27.59 47.30
CA VAL A 735 -5.65 -28.47 48.09
C VAL A 735 -6.47 -29.37 47.18
N GLU A 736 -6.26 -30.67 47.41
CA GLU A 736 -6.94 -31.83 46.85
C GLU A 736 -8.47 -31.83 47.08
N VAL A 737 -9.15 -32.47 46.12
CA VAL A 737 -10.56 -32.85 46.16
C VAL A 737 -10.69 -34.22 46.80
N VAL A 738 -11.48 -34.37 47.87
CA VAL A 738 -12.05 -35.67 48.25
C VAL A 738 -13.53 -35.50 48.66
N VAL A 739 -14.27 -36.51 48.20
CA VAL A 739 -15.72 -36.75 48.08
C VAL A 739 -16.32 -37.31 49.39
N GLU A 740 -17.61 -37.06 49.64
CA GLU A 740 -18.55 -37.96 50.35
C GLU A 740 -19.98 -37.40 50.15
N GLU A 741 -20.82 -38.03 49.33
CA GLU A 741 -21.79 -39.12 49.57
C GLU A 741 -23.16 -38.67 50.16
N ASP A 742 -24.20 -39.05 49.40
CA ASP A 742 -25.64 -38.82 49.55
C ASP A 742 -26.26 -39.56 50.74
N PRO A 743 -27.54 -39.28 51.03
CA PRO A 743 -28.56 -40.27 50.62
C PRO A 743 -29.68 -39.75 49.71
#